data_AF-A0A1B6HMN5-F1
#
_entry.id   AF-A0A1B6HMN5-F1
#
_cell.length_a   1.000
_cell.length_b   1.000
_cell.length_c   1.000
_cell.angle_alpha   90.00
_cell.angle_beta   90.00
_cell.angle_gamma   90.00
#
_symmetry.space_group_name_H-M   'P 1'
#
loop_
_entity.id
_entity.type
_entity.pdbx_description
1 polymer ?
#
loop_
_entity_poly.entity_id
_entity_poly.type
_entity_poly.pdbx_seq_one_letter_code
_entity_poly.pdbx_strand_id
1 'polypeptide(L)'
;TPVASSSPTSAISVEATGVADRVQDTAERYAALVEQSDALAQLLQASRAGLRHLVLTYQHLQAWMESMDQRLAKYRVLAVHTDKLLQQMEDLADLTEEVANHQGDVDSTVDSGLELMKHISSDEAIQLKDKLDSLQRRYNDLTSRGSDLLKHAQEALPLVQQFHNSHNRLVDWMLGAETQLQCAEPREDDIQRLEQDIQEFRPVLESINLIGPQLCQISPGEGASTIEGLVTRDNRRFDAIAEQIQRKAERIHLSKQRSLEVIGDIDELLDWFREVEAQLREAEPPSAEPDVIRVQLKEHKALNDDIGGQKSRVRDVISTAKKVLRESAQHEDTGTIREKMEDLRENMEAVSTLSRDRLEVLEQALALAEHFFESHADLSTWLDEMERHVSMLAMPALRPDLIAQQQDKNELLVQSITEHKPLVDKLTKTGEALIRLTNEEDGAKVQEVLDSDNARYAALRSELRQRQQALEKALQESSQFSDKLEGMLRALANTADQVSGSEPVSAHPPRIRDQMEENNAMIEDLDKREEAFQAVRRAANDVINKAPNAADPAVKDIKRKLERLNSLWGEVQKATQDRSRSLEEALAIAERFWEELQGVMATLRDLQESLATQEPPAVRPEEIQQQQEVLQEIRAEIDQTKPEVEQCRATGQSLMKICGEPDKPEVKKHMEDLDSAWDNVTALFAKREENLIHAMEKAMEFHETLQDLLEFLERAEDKFAGLGPLGSDIEAVKRQIAQLKSFKAEVDPHMVKVEALNRQAQELTERTSAEQAAALKEPLS
;
A
#
# COMPACT_ATOMS: atom_id res chain seq x y z
N THR A 1 35.47 16.01 232.98
CA THR A 1 34.35 16.58 233.77
C THR A 1 33.03 16.07 233.17
N PRO A 2 31.96 15.84 233.98
CA PRO A 2 31.41 14.51 234.38
C PRO A 2 30.05 14.13 233.69
N VAL A 3 29.25 13.05 233.96
CA VAL A 3 28.94 12.25 235.19
C VAL A 3 28.85 10.70 234.98
N ALA A 4 27.73 10.00 235.24
CA ALA A 4 27.66 8.54 235.55
C ALA A 4 26.27 7.84 235.37
N SER A 5 26.22 6.49 235.54
CA SER A 5 25.07 5.54 235.81
C SER A 5 24.20 5.01 234.62
N SER A 6 23.46 3.86 234.62
CA SER A 6 23.52 2.54 235.34
C SER A 6 22.43 1.49 234.86
N SER A 7 22.55 0.19 235.26
CA SER A 7 21.51 -0.90 235.36
C SER A 7 21.15 -1.83 234.14
N PRO A 8 20.56 -3.06 234.33
CA PRO A 8 20.71 -4.22 233.40
C PRO A 8 19.45 -5.05 232.93
N THR A 9 19.53 -5.76 231.79
CA THR A 9 18.70 -6.96 231.41
C THR A 9 19.33 -7.83 230.29
N SER A 10 18.75 -9.00 229.92
CA SER A 10 19.43 -10.12 229.23
C SER A 10 18.67 -10.80 228.05
N ALA A 11 19.43 -11.28 227.05
CA ALA A 11 19.16 -12.32 226.02
C ALA A 11 18.03 -12.16 224.95
N ILE A 12 18.28 -12.76 223.76
CA ILE A 12 17.43 -12.89 222.53
C ILE A 12 17.42 -11.66 221.57
N SER A 13 18.05 -11.78 220.37
CA SER A 13 17.72 -11.06 219.10
C SER A 13 18.86 -11.15 218.03
N VAL A 14 18.99 -12.25 217.26
CA VAL A 14 19.97 -12.35 216.14
C VAL A 14 19.45 -13.07 214.86
N GLU A 15 18.40 -13.89 214.92
CA GLU A 15 17.98 -14.72 213.76
C GLU A 15 16.97 -14.09 212.77
N ALA A 16 16.51 -12.85 212.98
CA ALA A 16 15.40 -12.27 212.21
C ALA A 16 15.77 -11.66 210.83
N THR A 17 17.06 -11.36 210.57
CA THR A 17 17.45 -10.49 209.44
C THR A 17 17.68 -11.23 208.11
N GLY A 18 17.89 -12.55 208.12
CA GLY A 18 18.35 -13.30 206.93
C GLY A 18 17.26 -13.76 205.95
N VAL A 19 15.97 -13.56 206.26
CA VAL A 19 14.85 -14.06 205.44
C VAL A 19 14.32 -13.01 204.45
N ALA A 20 14.49 -11.72 204.73
CA ALA A 20 13.95 -10.64 203.91
C ALA A 20 14.60 -10.59 202.51
N ASP A 21 15.93 -10.59 202.42
CA ASP A 21 16.67 -10.37 201.17
C ASP A 21 16.37 -11.41 200.07
N ARG A 22 16.02 -12.65 200.44
CA ARG A 22 15.75 -13.73 199.47
C ARG A 22 14.41 -13.60 198.73
N VAL A 23 13.47 -12.81 199.24
CA VAL A 23 12.16 -12.60 198.62
C VAL A 23 12.23 -11.53 197.51
N GLN A 24 13.17 -10.59 197.62
CA GLN A 24 13.35 -9.51 196.63
C GLN A 24 13.90 -10.03 195.28
N ASP A 25 15.01 -10.78 195.30
CA ASP A 25 15.70 -11.29 194.09
C ASP A 25 14.82 -12.22 193.23
N THR A 26 13.93 -12.98 193.87
CA THR A 26 13.01 -13.89 193.16
C THR A 26 11.85 -13.15 192.47
N ALA A 27 11.43 -11.98 192.96
CA ALA A 27 10.41 -11.16 192.32
C ALA A 27 10.92 -10.46 191.05
N GLU A 28 12.11 -9.87 191.09
CA GLU A 28 12.71 -9.15 189.95
C GLU A 28 12.99 -10.09 188.77
N ARG A 29 13.48 -11.30 189.04
CA ARG A 29 13.68 -12.33 188.01
C ARG A 29 12.40 -12.81 187.33
N TYR A 30 11.27 -12.82 188.03
CA TYR A 30 9.98 -13.19 187.44
C TYR A 30 9.45 -12.07 186.53
N ALA A 31 9.59 -10.81 186.93
CA ALA A 31 9.18 -9.66 186.12
C ALA A 31 9.93 -9.59 184.77
N ALA A 32 11.25 -9.76 184.78
CA ALA A 32 12.06 -9.77 183.56
C ALA A 32 11.70 -10.92 182.60
N LEU A 33 11.29 -12.07 183.14
CA LEU A 33 10.87 -13.23 182.34
C LEU A 33 9.51 -13.00 181.66
N VAL A 34 8.58 -12.32 182.33
CA VAL A 34 7.28 -11.93 181.75
C VAL A 34 7.47 -10.92 180.61
N GLU A 35 8.31 -9.89 180.81
CA GLU A 35 8.57 -8.88 179.77
C GLU A 35 9.22 -9.46 178.52
N GLN A 36 10.18 -10.40 178.67
CA GLN A 36 10.76 -11.14 177.54
C GLN A 36 9.75 -12.08 176.86
N SER A 37 8.83 -12.68 177.62
CA SER A 37 7.76 -13.52 177.07
C SER A 37 6.78 -12.72 176.22
N ASP A 38 6.37 -11.52 176.67
CA ASP A 38 5.46 -10.65 175.91
C ASP A 38 6.13 -10.09 174.64
N ALA A 39 7.41 -9.73 174.71
CA ALA A 39 8.17 -9.32 173.52
C ALA A 39 8.27 -10.46 172.48
N LEU A 40 8.53 -11.70 172.92
CA LEU A 40 8.56 -12.86 172.04
C LEU A 40 7.17 -13.18 171.45
N ALA A 41 6.10 -13.02 172.23
CA ALA A 41 4.72 -13.21 171.77
C ALA A 41 4.35 -12.19 170.67
N GLN A 42 4.73 -10.92 170.83
CA GLN A 42 4.53 -9.89 169.79
C GLN A 42 5.32 -10.21 168.51
N LEU A 43 6.58 -10.62 168.64
CA LEU A 43 7.42 -10.98 167.49
C LEU A 43 6.85 -12.19 166.72
N LEU A 44 6.42 -13.24 167.43
CA LEU A 44 5.77 -14.41 166.83
C LEU A 44 4.44 -14.05 166.16
N GLN A 45 3.66 -13.13 166.73
CA GLN A 45 2.39 -12.70 166.17
C GLN A 45 2.57 -11.83 164.92
N ALA A 46 3.56 -10.94 164.91
CA ALA A 46 3.96 -10.14 163.75
C ALA A 46 4.53 -11.04 162.63
N SER A 47 5.46 -11.95 162.96
CA SER A 47 6.01 -12.91 162.01
C SER A 47 4.92 -13.80 161.42
N ARG A 48 3.94 -14.26 162.20
CA ARG A 48 2.80 -15.05 161.68
C ARG A 48 1.92 -14.25 160.72
N ALA A 49 1.75 -12.95 160.96
CA ALA A 49 1.00 -12.07 160.06
C ALA A 49 1.75 -11.83 158.75
N GLY A 50 3.05 -11.51 158.83
CA GLY A 50 3.92 -11.35 157.65
C GLY A 50 4.04 -12.63 156.82
N LEU A 51 4.23 -13.79 157.45
CA LEU A 51 4.35 -15.08 156.77
C LEU A 51 3.03 -15.45 156.08
N ARG A 52 1.88 -15.17 156.70
CA ARG A 52 0.57 -15.33 156.06
C ARG A 52 0.38 -14.39 154.86
N HIS A 53 0.79 -13.13 154.97
CA HIS A 53 0.71 -12.17 153.86
C HIS A 53 1.59 -12.61 152.68
N LEU A 54 2.86 -12.94 152.97
CA LEU A 54 3.86 -13.42 152.01
C LEU A 54 3.42 -14.69 151.27
N VAL A 55 2.86 -15.68 151.98
CA VAL A 55 2.36 -16.90 151.33
C VAL A 55 1.18 -16.61 150.41
N LEU A 56 0.28 -15.70 150.80
CA LEU A 56 -0.87 -15.32 149.97
C LEU A 56 -0.45 -14.53 148.73
N THR A 57 0.44 -13.54 148.86
CA THR A 57 0.93 -12.75 147.72
C THR A 57 1.78 -13.59 146.77
N TYR A 58 2.68 -14.43 147.30
CA TYR A 58 3.47 -15.39 146.50
C TYR A 58 2.58 -16.37 145.72
N GLN A 59 1.57 -16.97 146.36
CA GLN A 59 0.64 -17.89 145.68
C GLN A 59 -0.20 -17.19 144.61
N HIS A 60 -0.66 -15.95 144.89
CA HIS A 60 -1.41 -15.15 143.93
C HIS A 60 -0.56 -14.80 142.70
N LEU A 61 0.65 -14.29 142.91
CA LEU A 61 1.60 -13.98 141.85
C LEU A 61 1.99 -15.22 141.05
N GLN A 62 2.22 -16.36 141.69
CA GLN A 62 2.53 -17.60 140.96
C GLN A 62 1.36 -18.03 140.05
N ALA A 63 0.12 -17.99 140.56
CA ALA A 63 -1.06 -18.34 139.77
C ALA A 63 -1.33 -17.35 138.62
N TRP A 64 -1.11 -16.04 138.87
CA TRP A 64 -1.18 -15.03 137.83
C TRP A 64 -0.09 -15.23 136.76
N MET A 65 1.18 -15.47 137.14
CA MET A 65 2.27 -15.75 136.20
C MET A 65 1.99 -16.99 135.34
N GLU A 66 1.40 -18.05 135.92
CA GLU A 66 1.01 -19.25 135.17
C GLU A 66 -0.17 -19.02 134.22
N SER A 67 -1.13 -18.18 134.60
CA SER A 67 -2.21 -17.71 133.72
C SER A 67 -1.68 -16.81 132.59
N MET A 68 -0.76 -15.91 132.91
CA MET A 68 -0.15 -14.98 131.97
C MET A 68 0.73 -15.69 130.94
N ASP A 69 1.51 -16.69 131.34
CA ASP A 69 2.29 -17.51 130.40
C ASP A 69 1.38 -18.26 129.42
N GLN A 70 0.22 -18.75 129.88
CA GLN A 70 -0.80 -19.37 129.00
C GLN A 70 -1.47 -18.36 128.07
N ARG A 71 -1.64 -17.09 128.48
CA ARG A 71 -2.17 -16.01 127.63
C ARG A 71 -1.15 -15.64 126.55
N LEU A 72 0.09 -15.32 126.92
CA LEU A 72 1.18 -15.01 125.99
C LEU A 72 1.47 -16.18 125.02
N ALA A 73 1.39 -17.43 125.47
CA ALA A 73 1.61 -18.60 124.62
C ALA A 73 0.67 -18.69 123.41
N LYS A 74 -0.53 -18.09 123.45
CA LYS A 74 -1.48 -18.05 122.33
C LYS A 74 -0.98 -17.20 121.15
N TYR A 75 -0.11 -16.23 121.41
CA TYR A 75 0.39 -15.27 120.42
C TYR A 75 1.75 -15.69 119.82
N ARG A 76 2.22 -16.91 120.12
CA ARG A 76 3.44 -17.49 119.50
C ARG A 76 3.33 -17.71 118.00
N VAL A 77 2.11 -17.78 117.47
CA VAL A 77 1.84 -17.89 116.03
C VAL A 77 1.13 -16.61 115.61
N LEU A 78 1.80 -15.83 114.76
CA LEU A 78 1.29 -14.55 114.27
C LEU A 78 0.30 -14.77 113.12
N ALA A 79 -0.69 -13.90 113.00
CA ALA A 79 -1.68 -13.96 111.94
C ALA A 79 -1.09 -13.47 110.60
N VAL A 80 -1.41 -14.18 109.52
CA VAL A 80 -0.98 -13.81 108.15
C VAL A 80 -1.91 -12.80 107.48
N HIS A 81 -2.85 -12.19 108.21
CA HIS A 81 -3.75 -11.16 107.70
C HIS A 81 -3.56 -9.87 108.52
N THR A 82 -3.49 -8.73 107.82
CA THR A 82 -3.14 -7.43 108.41
C THR A 82 -4.04 -7.02 109.57
N ASP A 83 -5.36 -7.22 109.41
CA ASP A 83 -6.38 -6.93 110.42
C ASP A 83 -6.18 -7.75 111.70
N LYS A 84 -6.02 -9.07 111.55
CA LYS A 84 -5.83 -10.00 112.66
C LYS A 84 -4.47 -9.83 113.34
N LEU A 85 -3.43 -9.47 112.60
CA LEU A 85 -2.09 -9.22 113.16
C LEU A 85 -2.07 -7.92 113.98
N LEU A 86 -2.73 -6.85 113.49
CA LEU A 86 -2.90 -5.62 114.27
C LEU A 86 -3.67 -5.88 115.57
N GLN A 87 -4.72 -6.70 115.53
CA GLN A 87 -5.44 -7.10 116.74
C GLN A 87 -4.56 -7.92 117.71
N GLN A 88 -3.75 -8.85 117.20
CA GLN A 88 -2.76 -9.57 118.04
C GLN A 88 -1.70 -8.65 118.65
N MET A 89 -1.31 -7.59 117.95
CA MET A 89 -0.37 -6.57 118.47
C MET A 89 -1.00 -5.73 119.58
N GLU A 90 -2.27 -5.36 119.45
CA GLU A 90 -3.05 -4.66 120.48
C GLU A 90 -3.19 -5.54 121.74
N ASP A 91 -3.66 -6.78 121.58
CA ASP A 91 -3.73 -7.78 122.66
C ASP A 91 -2.36 -7.99 123.35
N LEU A 92 -1.26 -8.07 122.58
CA LEU A 92 0.10 -8.25 123.12
C LEU A 92 0.63 -7.00 123.83
N ALA A 93 0.25 -5.80 123.40
CA ALA A 93 0.58 -4.57 124.09
C ALA A 93 -0.13 -4.52 125.45
N ASP A 94 -1.44 -4.79 125.50
CA ASP A 94 -2.23 -4.87 126.72
C ASP A 94 -1.68 -5.93 127.69
N LEU A 95 -1.30 -7.11 127.19
CA LEU A 95 -0.67 -8.17 128.00
C LEU A 95 0.70 -7.77 128.55
N THR A 96 1.50 -7.05 127.77
CA THR A 96 2.84 -6.58 128.19
C THR A 96 2.72 -5.45 129.22
N GLU A 97 1.73 -4.57 129.08
CA GLU A 97 1.39 -3.56 130.08
C GLU A 97 0.83 -4.20 131.37
N GLU A 98 -0.04 -5.21 131.26
CA GLU A 98 -0.51 -5.97 132.43
C GLU A 98 0.65 -6.64 133.18
N VAL A 99 1.64 -7.19 132.47
CA VAL A 99 2.87 -7.72 133.10
C VAL A 99 3.62 -6.60 133.81
N ALA A 100 3.91 -5.48 133.14
CA ALA A 100 4.65 -4.36 133.72
C ALA A 100 3.99 -3.79 134.99
N ASN A 101 2.65 -3.73 135.03
CA ASN A 101 1.90 -3.22 136.17
C ASN A 101 2.04 -4.09 137.44
N HIS A 102 2.37 -5.38 137.32
CA HIS A 102 2.60 -6.28 138.46
C HIS A 102 4.02 -6.19 139.06
N GLN A 103 4.91 -5.34 138.51
CA GLN A 103 6.25 -5.08 139.06
C GLN A 103 6.20 -4.74 140.57
N GLY A 104 5.30 -3.83 140.97
CA GLY A 104 5.17 -3.39 142.36
C GLY A 104 4.67 -4.48 143.31
N ASP A 105 3.84 -5.40 142.84
CA ASP A 105 3.38 -6.55 143.62
C ASP A 105 4.50 -7.58 143.83
N VAL A 106 5.33 -7.79 142.80
CA VAL A 106 6.53 -8.64 142.87
C VAL A 106 7.54 -8.05 143.84
N ASP A 107 7.90 -6.77 143.69
CA ASP A 107 8.85 -6.08 144.57
C ASP A 107 8.37 -6.09 146.03
N SER A 108 7.09 -5.77 146.28
CA SER A 108 6.48 -5.83 147.62
C SER A 108 6.50 -7.24 148.25
N THR A 109 6.33 -8.28 147.42
CA THR A 109 6.42 -9.68 147.87
C THR A 109 7.85 -10.09 148.18
N VAL A 110 8.82 -9.63 147.39
CA VAL A 110 10.25 -9.84 147.63
C VAL A 110 10.70 -9.12 148.91
N ASP A 111 10.35 -7.84 149.08
CA ASP A 111 10.65 -7.05 150.29
C ASP A 111 10.03 -7.68 151.54
N SER A 112 8.75 -8.09 151.48
CA SER A 112 8.07 -8.80 152.58
C SER A 112 8.78 -10.11 152.94
N GLY A 113 9.36 -10.80 151.95
CA GLY A 113 10.14 -12.01 152.17
C GLY A 113 11.53 -11.75 152.76
N LEU A 114 12.22 -10.71 152.27
CA LEU A 114 13.51 -10.25 152.80
C LEU A 114 13.41 -9.76 154.24
N GLU A 115 12.31 -9.11 154.63
CA GLU A 115 12.06 -8.72 156.02
C GLU A 115 11.88 -9.97 156.90
N LEU A 116 11.11 -10.95 156.42
CA LEU A 116 10.84 -12.18 157.16
C LEU A 116 12.11 -13.02 157.38
N MET A 117 13.05 -13.00 156.41
CA MET A 117 14.36 -13.65 156.52
C MET A 117 15.19 -13.17 157.73
N LYS A 118 14.98 -11.95 158.24
CA LYS A 118 15.70 -11.41 159.41
C LYS A 118 15.34 -12.10 160.73
N HIS A 119 14.23 -12.85 160.76
CA HIS A 119 13.60 -13.35 161.99
C HIS A 119 13.38 -14.87 162.02
N ILE A 120 13.79 -15.60 160.97
CA ILE A 120 13.70 -17.06 160.86
C ILE A 120 15.07 -17.74 160.94
N SER A 121 15.12 -19.07 160.97
CA SER A 121 16.40 -19.79 161.03
C SER A 121 17.20 -19.63 159.72
N SER A 122 18.53 -19.74 159.82
CA SER A 122 19.44 -19.55 158.67
C SER A 122 19.13 -20.47 157.48
N ASP A 123 18.58 -21.66 157.72
CA ASP A 123 18.31 -22.66 156.69
C ASP A 123 16.97 -22.36 155.98
N GLU A 124 15.95 -21.95 156.74
CA GLU A 124 14.67 -21.49 156.21
C GLU A 124 14.81 -20.17 155.42
N ALA A 125 15.70 -19.29 155.84
CA ALA A 125 16.00 -18.03 155.14
C ALA A 125 16.58 -18.28 153.73
N ILE A 126 17.44 -19.28 153.55
CA ILE A 126 17.99 -19.65 152.24
C ILE A 126 16.88 -20.20 151.34
N GLN A 127 16.06 -21.12 151.85
CA GLN A 127 14.95 -21.70 151.08
C GLN A 127 13.88 -20.66 150.67
N LEU A 128 13.66 -19.64 151.50
CA LEU A 128 12.77 -18.53 151.15
C LEU A 128 13.41 -17.65 150.07
N LYS A 129 14.70 -17.31 150.20
CA LYS A 129 15.42 -16.52 149.19
C LYS A 129 15.40 -17.18 147.81
N ASP A 130 15.69 -18.48 147.71
CA ASP A 130 15.66 -19.20 146.44
C ASP A 130 14.29 -19.16 145.76
N LYS A 131 13.19 -19.15 146.53
CA LYS A 131 11.83 -19.00 146.01
C LYS A 131 11.56 -17.57 145.50
N LEU A 132 12.03 -16.55 146.20
CA LEU A 132 11.89 -15.15 145.77
C LEU A 132 12.73 -14.88 144.52
N ASP A 133 13.98 -15.34 144.48
CA ASP A 133 14.86 -15.26 143.30
C ASP A 133 14.25 -16.01 142.10
N SER A 134 13.60 -17.15 142.33
CA SER A 134 12.87 -17.91 141.29
C SER A 134 11.63 -17.16 140.77
N LEU A 135 10.86 -16.54 141.67
CA LEU A 135 9.69 -15.73 141.31
C LEU A 135 10.10 -14.48 140.50
N GLN A 136 11.15 -13.77 140.92
CA GLN A 136 11.70 -12.64 140.18
C GLN A 136 12.19 -13.05 138.78
N ARG A 137 12.86 -14.21 138.66
CA ARG A 137 13.28 -14.74 137.36
C ARG A 137 12.10 -15.07 136.46
N ARG A 138 11.04 -15.72 136.96
CA ARG A 138 9.82 -16.00 136.17
C ARG A 138 9.11 -14.72 135.73
N TYR A 139 9.07 -13.70 136.59
CA TYR A 139 8.54 -12.38 136.23
C TYR A 139 9.35 -11.72 135.11
N ASN A 140 10.67 -11.60 135.28
CA ASN A 140 11.54 -10.99 134.27
C ASN A 140 11.46 -11.73 132.92
N ASP A 141 11.36 -13.06 132.95
CA ASP A 141 11.18 -13.93 131.78
C ASP A 141 9.83 -13.65 131.08
N LEU A 142 8.72 -13.51 131.82
CA LEU A 142 7.44 -13.06 131.27
C LEU A 142 7.52 -11.66 130.62
N THR A 143 8.21 -10.71 131.26
CA THR A 143 8.41 -9.36 130.72
C THR A 143 9.20 -9.40 129.40
N SER A 144 10.27 -10.19 129.32
CA SER A 144 10.98 -10.40 128.04
C SER A 144 10.09 -11.09 127.00
N ARG A 145 9.37 -12.16 127.35
CA ARG A 145 8.49 -12.88 126.42
C ARG A 145 7.39 -11.99 125.84
N GLY A 146 6.75 -11.16 126.65
CA GLY A 146 5.73 -10.21 126.18
C GLY A 146 6.32 -9.21 125.19
N SER A 147 7.43 -8.58 125.57
CA SER A 147 8.13 -7.61 124.70
C SER A 147 8.65 -8.24 123.40
N ASP A 148 9.19 -9.46 123.46
CA ASP A 148 9.73 -10.16 122.29
C ASP A 148 8.62 -10.61 121.33
N LEU A 149 7.48 -11.10 121.84
CA LEU A 149 6.31 -11.45 121.03
C LEU A 149 5.71 -10.21 120.36
N LEU A 150 5.55 -9.10 121.09
CA LEU A 150 5.06 -7.83 120.54
C LEU A 150 6.01 -7.28 119.47
N LYS A 151 7.32 -7.32 119.71
CA LYS A 151 8.33 -6.91 118.74
C LYS A 151 8.30 -7.79 117.49
N HIS A 152 8.17 -9.11 117.64
CA HIS A 152 8.09 -10.02 116.50
C HIS A 152 6.83 -9.76 115.65
N ALA A 153 5.70 -9.42 116.30
CA ALA A 153 4.48 -9.00 115.61
C ALA A 153 4.66 -7.67 114.84
N GLN A 154 5.34 -6.69 115.44
CA GLN A 154 5.71 -5.43 114.78
C GLN A 154 6.63 -5.63 113.57
N GLU A 155 7.60 -6.54 113.66
CA GLU A 155 8.52 -6.89 112.55
C GLU A 155 7.81 -7.66 111.42
N ALA A 156 6.78 -8.47 111.75
CA ALA A 156 5.98 -9.20 110.77
C ALA A 156 4.96 -8.34 110.02
N LEU A 157 4.43 -7.28 110.65
CA LEU A 157 3.41 -6.40 110.07
C LEU A 157 3.75 -5.84 108.68
N PRO A 158 4.93 -5.23 108.42
CA PRO A 158 5.27 -4.72 107.09
C PRO A 158 5.35 -5.84 106.04
N LEU A 159 5.77 -7.06 106.41
CA LEU A 159 5.81 -8.20 105.50
C LEU A 159 4.39 -8.65 105.12
N VAL A 160 3.48 -8.75 106.08
CA VAL A 160 2.06 -9.10 105.82
C VAL A 160 1.39 -8.05 104.94
N GLN A 161 1.60 -6.76 105.22
CA GLN A 161 1.08 -5.66 104.41
C GLN A 161 1.64 -5.67 102.99
N GLN A 162 2.96 -5.81 102.83
CA GLN A 162 3.61 -5.82 101.52
C GLN A 162 3.20 -7.05 100.69
N PHE A 163 3.02 -8.21 101.32
CA PHE A 163 2.51 -9.41 100.65
C PHE A 163 1.10 -9.19 100.10
N HIS A 164 0.13 -8.78 100.93
CA HIS A 164 -1.26 -8.59 100.48
C HIS A 164 -1.42 -7.44 99.48
N ASN A 165 -0.64 -6.36 99.63
CA ASN A 165 -0.62 -5.28 98.63
C ASN A 165 -0.08 -5.76 97.28
N SER A 166 0.97 -6.59 97.28
CA SER A 166 1.51 -7.19 96.05
C SER A 166 0.51 -8.18 95.43
N HIS A 167 -0.08 -9.05 96.25
CA HIS A 167 -1.10 -10.03 95.85
C HIS A 167 -2.31 -9.37 95.20
N ASN A 168 -2.93 -8.40 95.87
CA ASN A 168 -4.12 -7.72 95.35
C ASN A 168 -3.83 -6.99 94.03
N ARG A 169 -2.72 -6.24 93.96
CA ARG A 169 -2.29 -5.57 92.72
C ARG A 169 -2.10 -6.57 91.57
N LEU A 170 -1.49 -7.72 91.83
CA LEU A 170 -1.30 -8.76 90.82
C LEU A 170 -2.64 -9.39 90.39
N VAL A 171 -3.53 -9.68 91.33
CA VAL A 171 -4.85 -10.28 91.06
C VAL A 171 -5.75 -9.35 90.24
N ASP A 172 -5.77 -8.06 90.54
CA ASP A 172 -6.55 -7.05 89.80
C ASP A 172 -6.10 -6.97 88.34
N TRP A 173 -4.78 -6.94 88.10
CA TRP A 173 -4.23 -6.99 86.74
C TRP A 173 -4.52 -8.33 86.04
N MET A 174 -4.31 -9.46 86.71
CA MET A 174 -4.58 -10.78 86.14
C MET A 174 -6.04 -10.91 85.70
N LEU A 175 -7.00 -10.35 86.44
CA LEU A 175 -8.42 -10.31 86.06
C LEU A 175 -8.65 -9.48 84.79
N GLY A 176 -7.99 -8.32 84.67
CA GLY A 176 -8.04 -7.48 83.48
C GLY A 176 -7.44 -8.17 82.24
N ALA A 177 -6.26 -8.77 82.41
CA ALA A 177 -5.57 -9.54 81.37
C ALA A 177 -6.39 -10.77 80.92
N GLU A 178 -6.91 -11.57 81.85
CA GLU A 178 -7.81 -12.70 81.55
C GLU A 178 -9.04 -12.25 80.75
N THR A 179 -9.62 -11.09 81.08
CA THR A 179 -10.79 -10.53 80.36
C THR A 179 -10.44 -10.14 78.92
N GLN A 180 -9.28 -9.51 78.69
CA GLN A 180 -8.81 -9.18 77.34
C GLN A 180 -8.45 -10.44 76.53
N LEU A 181 -7.84 -11.45 77.18
CA LEU A 181 -7.45 -12.72 76.56
C LEU A 181 -8.63 -13.62 76.20
N GLN A 182 -9.76 -13.50 76.90
CA GLN A 182 -11.03 -14.16 76.53
C GLN A 182 -11.61 -13.68 75.19
N CYS A 183 -11.15 -12.53 74.65
CA CYS A 183 -11.50 -12.16 73.29
C CYS A 183 -10.97 -13.20 72.28
N ALA A 184 -11.85 -13.66 71.39
CA ALA A 184 -11.52 -14.62 70.33
C ALA A 184 -10.42 -14.07 69.39
N GLU A 185 -10.55 -12.79 69.05
CA GLU A 185 -9.64 -12.03 68.19
C GLU A 185 -9.17 -10.77 68.95
N PRO A 186 -8.09 -10.87 69.76
CA PRO A 186 -7.50 -9.72 70.42
C PRO A 186 -6.71 -8.88 69.40
N ARG A 187 -6.67 -7.55 69.58
CA ARG A 187 -5.92 -6.65 68.68
C ARG A 187 -4.42 -6.74 68.94
N GLU A 188 -3.61 -6.42 67.93
CA GLU A 188 -2.15 -6.38 68.06
C GLU A 188 -1.72 -5.41 69.18
N ASP A 189 -2.27 -4.19 69.20
CA ASP A 189 -2.05 -3.19 70.26
C ASP A 189 -2.36 -3.72 71.67
N ASP A 190 -3.45 -4.49 71.82
CA ASP A 190 -3.89 -4.99 73.13
C ASP A 190 -2.96 -6.11 73.61
N ILE A 191 -2.49 -6.98 72.70
CA ILE A 191 -1.49 -8.01 73.03
C ILE A 191 -0.12 -7.39 73.33
N GLN A 192 0.34 -6.40 72.55
CA GLN A 192 1.61 -5.71 72.80
C GLN A 192 1.62 -4.97 74.15
N ARG A 193 0.48 -4.39 74.56
CA ARG A 193 0.32 -3.80 75.91
C ARG A 193 0.42 -4.88 76.98
N LEU A 194 -0.28 -6.00 76.82
CA LEU A 194 -0.20 -7.11 77.78
C LEU A 194 1.21 -7.72 77.86
N GLU A 195 1.99 -7.75 76.78
CA GLU A 195 3.40 -8.14 76.79
C GLU A 195 4.28 -7.17 77.61
N GLN A 196 4.00 -5.87 77.55
CA GLN A 196 4.65 -4.86 78.40
C GLN A 196 4.22 -5.00 79.86
N ASP A 197 2.93 -5.20 80.12
CA ASP A 197 2.40 -5.42 81.46
C ASP A 197 3.05 -6.63 82.15
N ILE A 198 3.30 -7.75 81.44
CA ILE A 198 4.03 -8.90 82.00
C ILE A 198 5.38 -8.46 82.60
N GLN A 199 6.09 -7.52 81.97
CA GLN A 199 7.36 -7.02 82.47
C GLN A 199 7.18 -6.12 83.71
N GLU A 200 6.09 -5.36 83.81
CA GLU A 200 5.77 -4.55 85.00
C GLU A 200 5.33 -5.40 86.19
N PHE A 201 4.53 -6.45 85.96
CA PHE A 201 3.95 -7.28 87.01
C PHE A 201 4.84 -8.46 87.44
N ARG A 202 5.86 -8.83 86.66
CA ARG A 202 6.87 -9.83 87.06
C ARG A 202 7.58 -9.47 88.38
N PRO A 203 8.11 -8.24 88.60
CA PRO A 203 8.60 -7.81 89.90
C PRO A 203 7.58 -7.88 91.05
N VAL A 204 6.28 -7.72 90.76
CA VAL A 204 5.21 -7.84 91.76
C VAL A 204 5.04 -9.30 92.19
N LEU A 205 5.09 -10.25 91.23
CA LEU A 205 5.10 -11.68 91.54
C LEU A 205 6.39 -12.11 92.27
N GLU A 206 7.55 -11.55 91.90
CA GLU A 206 8.81 -11.79 92.61
C GLU A 206 8.76 -11.31 94.07
N SER A 207 8.11 -10.18 94.35
CA SER A 207 7.83 -9.69 95.71
C SER A 207 6.99 -10.70 96.51
N ILE A 208 5.91 -11.24 95.92
CA ILE A 208 5.06 -12.28 96.51
C ILE A 208 5.88 -13.55 96.80
N ASN A 209 6.72 -13.98 95.85
CA ASN A 209 7.59 -15.15 95.97
C ASN A 209 8.71 -15.01 97.00
N LEU A 210 9.20 -13.78 97.23
CA LEU A 210 10.23 -13.49 98.24
C LEU A 210 9.63 -13.44 99.66
N ILE A 211 8.46 -12.82 99.82
CA ILE A 211 7.86 -12.53 101.13
C ILE A 211 6.99 -13.71 101.63
N GLY A 212 6.30 -14.41 100.73
CA GLY A 212 5.44 -15.55 101.09
C GLY A 212 6.15 -16.60 101.96
N PRO A 213 7.34 -17.11 101.56
CA PRO A 213 8.11 -18.05 102.38
C PRO A 213 8.53 -17.49 103.75
N GLN A 214 8.79 -16.18 103.86
CA GLN A 214 9.12 -15.54 105.14
C GLN A 214 7.90 -15.52 106.06
N LEU A 215 6.72 -15.19 105.54
CA LEU A 215 5.45 -15.26 106.29
C LEU A 215 5.11 -16.69 106.72
N CYS A 216 5.41 -17.70 105.90
CA CYS A 216 5.25 -19.11 106.28
C CYS A 216 6.15 -19.54 107.45
N GLN A 217 7.35 -18.93 107.60
CA GLN A 217 8.23 -19.18 108.74
C GLN A 217 7.74 -18.50 110.02
N ILE A 218 7.19 -17.29 109.89
CA ILE A 218 6.64 -16.48 110.99
C ILE A 218 5.29 -17.05 111.50
N SER A 219 4.50 -17.67 110.62
CA SER A 219 3.17 -18.23 110.93
C SER A 219 3.03 -19.71 110.53
N PRO A 220 3.67 -20.64 111.29
CA PRO A 220 3.58 -22.06 111.00
C PRO A 220 2.16 -22.60 111.18
N GLY A 221 1.73 -23.49 110.28
CA GLY A 221 0.41 -24.14 110.31
C GLY A 221 -0.56 -23.57 109.26
N GLU A 222 -1.77 -23.19 109.69
CA GLU A 222 -2.85 -22.74 108.80
C GLU A 222 -2.48 -21.46 108.04
N GLY A 223 -1.74 -20.54 108.68
CA GLY A 223 -1.23 -19.32 108.06
C GLY A 223 -0.28 -19.60 106.90
N ALA A 224 0.75 -20.43 107.12
CA ALA A 224 1.65 -20.90 106.08
C ALA A 224 0.92 -21.57 104.91
N SER A 225 0.00 -22.51 105.19
CA SER A 225 -0.81 -23.18 104.14
C SER A 225 -1.64 -22.19 103.31
N THR A 226 -2.16 -21.14 103.95
CA THR A 226 -2.92 -20.07 103.27
C THR A 226 -2.02 -19.26 102.34
N ILE A 227 -0.86 -18.81 102.83
CA ILE A 227 0.10 -18.02 102.06
C ILE A 227 0.69 -18.84 100.91
N GLU A 228 1.13 -20.08 101.16
CA GLU A 228 1.63 -21.01 100.13
C GLU A 228 0.57 -21.29 99.05
N GLY A 229 -0.70 -21.43 99.46
CA GLY A 229 -1.84 -21.59 98.56
C GLY A 229 -2.18 -20.36 97.72
N LEU A 230 -1.87 -19.13 98.19
CA LEU A 230 -1.96 -17.90 97.39
C LEU A 230 -0.78 -17.78 96.44
N VAL A 231 0.46 -17.90 96.93
CA VAL A 231 1.70 -17.88 96.12
C VAL A 231 1.60 -18.87 94.96
N THR A 232 1.25 -20.13 95.25
CA THR A 232 1.13 -21.18 94.22
C THR A 232 0.06 -20.87 93.17
N ARG A 233 -1.04 -20.22 93.57
CA ARG A 233 -2.14 -19.85 92.68
C ARG A 233 -1.76 -18.68 91.78
N ASP A 234 -1.08 -17.68 92.35
CA ASP A 234 -0.64 -16.49 91.63
C ASP A 234 0.39 -16.84 90.56
N ASN A 235 1.43 -17.62 90.90
CA ASN A 235 2.40 -18.10 89.90
C ASN A 235 1.69 -18.86 88.77
N ARG A 236 0.83 -19.83 89.10
CA ARG A 236 0.11 -20.63 88.08
C ARG A 236 -0.81 -19.80 87.19
N ARG A 237 -1.49 -18.78 87.72
CA ARG A 237 -2.32 -17.87 86.93
C ARG A 237 -1.46 -16.95 86.07
N PHE A 238 -0.42 -16.36 86.64
CA PHE A 238 0.52 -15.49 85.92
C PHE A 238 1.20 -16.23 84.77
N ASP A 239 1.72 -17.43 85.00
CA ASP A 239 2.35 -18.26 83.98
C ASP A 239 1.36 -18.63 82.85
N ALA A 240 0.11 -18.99 83.20
CA ALA A 240 -0.92 -19.31 82.22
C ALA A 240 -1.37 -18.08 81.40
N ILE A 241 -1.43 -16.90 82.01
CA ILE A 241 -1.72 -15.63 81.35
C ILE A 241 -0.57 -15.25 80.41
N ALA A 242 0.68 -15.32 80.89
CA ALA A 242 1.88 -15.04 80.11
C ALA A 242 2.03 -16.00 78.91
N GLU A 243 1.77 -17.30 79.10
CA GLU A 243 1.77 -18.27 78.01
C GLU A 243 0.65 -17.99 76.99
N GLN A 244 -0.55 -17.59 77.43
CA GLN A 244 -1.62 -17.21 76.50
C GLN A 244 -1.32 -15.95 75.71
N ILE A 245 -0.69 -14.94 76.33
CA ILE A 245 -0.22 -13.71 75.67
C ILE A 245 0.82 -14.09 74.61
N GLN A 246 1.87 -14.83 74.99
CA GLN A 246 2.93 -15.29 74.07
C GLN A 246 2.37 -16.07 72.88
N ARG A 247 1.49 -17.06 73.11
CA ARG A 247 0.86 -17.85 72.04
C ARG A 247 -0.02 -16.99 71.10
N LYS A 248 -0.67 -15.94 71.61
CA LYS A 248 -1.45 -14.99 70.79
C LYS A 248 -0.52 -14.06 70.00
N ALA A 249 0.56 -13.55 70.61
CA ALA A 249 1.57 -12.73 69.95
C ALA A 249 2.27 -13.48 68.81
N GLU A 250 2.76 -14.69 69.05
CA GLU A 250 3.37 -15.56 68.02
C GLU A 250 2.41 -15.83 66.85
N ARG A 251 1.13 -16.07 67.14
CA ARG A 251 0.10 -16.28 66.11
C ARG A 251 -0.12 -15.03 65.26
N ILE A 252 -0.15 -13.84 65.87
CA ILE A 252 -0.26 -12.56 65.16
C ILE A 252 0.99 -12.32 64.30
N HIS A 253 2.19 -12.51 64.86
CA HIS A 253 3.45 -12.36 64.11
C HIS A 253 3.52 -13.32 62.91
N LEU A 254 3.19 -14.61 63.08
CA LEU A 254 3.21 -15.58 61.98
C LEU A 254 2.17 -15.26 60.90
N SER A 255 1.01 -14.72 61.30
CA SER A 255 0.00 -14.19 60.38
C SER A 255 0.53 -13.00 59.57
N LYS A 256 1.11 -12.01 60.25
CA LYS A 256 1.68 -10.78 59.67
C LYS A 256 2.82 -11.08 58.70
N GLN A 257 3.71 -11.99 59.09
CA GLN A 257 4.80 -12.47 58.23
C GLN A 257 4.26 -13.10 56.93
N ARG A 258 3.28 -14.01 57.01
CA ARG A 258 2.66 -14.62 55.82
C ARG A 258 1.95 -13.60 54.93
N SER A 259 1.31 -12.59 55.52
CA SER A 259 0.71 -11.48 54.76
C SER A 259 1.78 -10.71 53.97
N LEU A 260 2.91 -10.38 54.61
CA LEU A 260 4.01 -9.66 53.96
C LEU A 260 4.71 -10.50 52.89
N GLU A 261 4.94 -11.80 53.13
CA GLU A 261 5.49 -12.74 52.14
C GLU A 261 4.61 -12.79 50.88
N VAL A 262 3.29 -12.94 51.05
CA VAL A 262 2.33 -12.95 49.94
C VAL A 262 2.24 -11.59 49.23
N ILE A 263 2.32 -10.47 49.95
CA ILE A 263 2.35 -9.14 49.32
C ILE A 263 3.60 -9.00 48.45
N GLY A 264 4.76 -9.45 48.94
CA GLY A 264 6.00 -9.48 48.17
C GLY A 264 5.91 -10.34 46.91
N ASP A 265 5.38 -11.57 47.02
CA ASP A 265 5.13 -12.46 45.89
C ASP A 265 4.20 -11.83 44.82
N ILE A 266 3.20 -11.06 45.25
CA ILE A 266 2.29 -10.34 44.34
C ILE A 266 3.02 -9.15 43.69
N ASP A 267 3.79 -8.38 44.46
CA ASP A 267 4.50 -7.20 43.95
C ASP A 267 5.61 -7.56 42.95
N GLU A 268 6.37 -8.64 43.19
CA GLU A 268 7.33 -9.17 42.21
C GLU A 268 6.67 -9.51 40.87
N LEU A 269 5.48 -10.13 40.93
CA LEU A 269 4.71 -10.45 39.72
C LEU A 269 4.16 -9.20 39.05
N LEU A 270 3.64 -8.23 39.83
CA LEU A 270 3.14 -6.96 39.30
C LEU A 270 4.23 -6.18 38.57
N ASP A 271 5.44 -6.11 39.13
CA ASP A 271 6.57 -5.42 38.49
C ASP A 271 7.03 -6.16 37.23
N TRP A 272 7.07 -7.49 37.24
CA TRP A 272 7.34 -8.28 36.02
C TRP A 272 6.28 -8.04 34.93
N PHE A 273 4.98 -8.03 35.27
CA PHE A 273 3.93 -7.73 34.29
C PHE A 273 4.02 -6.29 33.76
N ARG A 274 4.37 -5.30 34.60
CA ARG A 274 4.61 -3.91 34.15
C ARG A 274 5.78 -3.81 33.18
N GLU A 275 6.88 -4.52 33.44
CA GLU A 275 8.04 -4.55 32.55
C GLU A 275 7.67 -5.18 31.20
N VAL A 276 6.98 -6.32 31.22
CA VAL A 276 6.52 -6.98 29.99
C VAL A 276 5.47 -6.15 29.25
N GLU A 277 4.57 -5.45 29.95
CA GLU A 277 3.62 -4.52 29.31
C GLU A 277 4.35 -3.37 28.62
N ALA A 278 5.38 -2.80 29.25
CA ALA A 278 6.22 -1.77 28.64
C ALA A 278 6.94 -2.31 27.40
N GLN A 279 7.59 -3.48 27.50
CA GLN A 279 8.23 -4.15 26.35
C GLN A 279 7.23 -4.39 25.20
N LEU A 280 6.01 -4.85 25.47
CA LEU A 280 4.99 -5.08 24.44
C LEU A 280 4.46 -3.78 23.80
N ARG A 281 4.43 -2.67 24.55
CA ARG A 281 4.00 -1.35 24.06
C ARG A 281 5.09 -0.60 23.29
N GLU A 282 6.35 -0.81 23.66
CA GLU A 282 7.52 -0.23 23.00
C GLU A 282 8.01 -1.08 21.81
N ALA A 283 7.60 -2.35 21.72
CA ALA A 283 8.00 -3.25 20.64
C ALA A 283 7.55 -2.73 19.27
N GLU A 284 8.50 -2.61 18.35
CA GLU A 284 8.28 -2.11 17.00
C GLU A 284 7.16 -2.87 16.27
N PRO A 285 6.42 -2.22 15.35
CA PRO A 285 5.50 -2.90 14.44
C PRO A 285 6.21 -4.02 13.65
N PRO A 286 5.45 -4.97 13.08
CA PRO A 286 5.95 -5.86 12.04
C PRO A 286 6.78 -5.11 10.99
N SER A 287 7.91 -5.70 10.59
CA SER A 287 8.60 -5.26 9.38
C SER A 287 7.80 -5.67 8.13
N ALA A 288 8.12 -5.10 6.97
CA ALA A 288 7.68 -5.65 5.69
C ALA A 288 8.50 -6.88 5.26
N GLU A 289 9.74 -7.05 5.73
CA GLU A 289 10.64 -8.10 5.27
C GLU A 289 10.37 -9.46 5.96
N PRO A 290 10.04 -10.54 5.21
CA PRO A 290 9.67 -11.83 5.81
C PRO A 290 10.69 -12.40 6.80
N ASP A 291 11.99 -12.23 6.53
CA ASP A 291 13.05 -12.72 7.41
C ASP A 291 13.15 -11.93 8.72
N VAL A 292 12.88 -10.63 8.70
CA VAL A 292 12.82 -9.79 9.91
C VAL A 292 11.57 -10.15 10.73
N ILE A 293 10.41 -10.33 10.10
CA ILE A 293 9.18 -10.76 10.79
C ILE A 293 9.39 -12.14 11.43
N ARG A 294 10.10 -13.08 10.78
CA ARG A 294 10.44 -14.39 11.37
C ARG A 294 11.29 -14.28 12.65
N VAL A 295 12.19 -13.29 12.73
CA VAL A 295 12.95 -12.99 13.95
C VAL A 295 12.04 -12.41 15.03
N GLN A 296 11.27 -11.35 14.71
CA GLN A 296 10.31 -10.74 15.63
C GLN A 296 9.31 -11.77 16.19
N LEU A 297 8.80 -12.67 15.33
CA LEU A 297 7.86 -13.73 15.71
C LEU A 297 8.52 -14.78 16.63
N LYS A 298 9.80 -15.12 16.41
CA LYS A 298 10.53 -16.06 17.26
C LYS A 298 10.78 -15.49 18.66
N GLU A 299 11.17 -14.23 18.74
CA GLU A 299 11.39 -13.52 20.01
C GLU A 299 10.07 -13.35 20.78
N HIS A 300 9.02 -12.91 20.08
CA HIS A 300 7.68 -12.76 20.67
C HIS A 300 7.08 -14.09 21.13
N LYS A 301 7.34 -15.20 20.43
CA LYS A 301 6.92 -16.54 20.88
C LYS A 301 7.60 -16.97 22.18
N ALA A 302 8.89 -16.67 22.36
CA ALA A 302 9.57 -16.92 23.63
C ALA A 302 8.96 -16.11 24.78
N LEU A 303 8.72 -14.80 24.57
CA LEU A 303 8.06 -13.94 25.56
C LEU A 303 6.63 -14.44 25.89
N ASN A 304 5.88 -14.87 24.88
CA ASN A 304 4.53 -15.41 25.07
C ASN A 304 4.52 -16.74 25.86
N ASP A 305 5.53 -17.59 25.68
CA ASP A 305 5.74 -18.80 26.49
C ASP A 305 6.08 -18.44 27.95
N ASP A 306 6.93 -17.43 28.18
CA ASP A 306 7.25 -16.91 29.52
C ASP A 306 6.01 -16.34 30.23
N ILE A 307 5.18 -15.56 29.53
CA ILE A 307 3.86 -15.11 30.03
C ILE A 307 2.98 -16.32 30.38
N GLY A 308 2.98 -17.36 29.54
CA GLY A 308 2.31 -18.63 29.81
C GLY A 308 2.80 -19.31 31.09
N GLY A 309 4.11 -19.26 31.34
CA GLY A 309 4.73 -19.69 32.59
C GLY A 309 4.24 -18.91 33.81
N GLN A 310 4.30 -17.57 33.77
CA GLN A 310 3.90 -16.72 34.90
C GLN A 310 2.41 -16.85 35.26
N LYS A 311 1.52 -17.17 34.30
CA LYS A 311 0.10 -17.48 34.61
C LYS A 311 -0.07 -18.61 35.63
N SER A 312 0.85 -19.58 35.67
CA SER A 312 0.84 -20.63 36.70
C SER A 312 1.23 -20.06 38.07
N ARG A 313 2.33 -19.30 38.15
CA ARG A 313 2.79 -18.62 39.38
C ARG A 313 1.73 -17.68 39.95
N VAL A 314 1.05 -16.88 39.11
CA VAL A 314 -0.08 -16.01 39.52
C VAL A 314 -1.21 -16.81 40.18
N ARG A 315 -1.57 -17.98 39.62
CA ARG A 315 -2.63 -18.83 40.18
C ARG A 315 -2.26 -19.34 41.57
N ASP A 316 -1.00 -19.73 41.76
CA ASP A 316 -0.50 -20.27 43.02
C ASP A 316 -0.36 -19.17 44.08
N VAL A 317 0.15 -17.99 43.73
CA VAL A 317 0.20 -16.81 44.61
C VAL A 317 -1.21 -16.36 45.02
N ILE A 318 -2.17 -16.28 44.08
CA ILE A 318 -3.58 -15.99 44.41
C ILE A 318 -4.20 -17.07 45.30
N SER A 319 -3.81 -18.34 45.15
CA SER A 319 -4.25 -19.44 46.03
C SER A 319 -3.72 -19.24 47.46
N THR A 320 -2.44 -18.90 47.61
CA THR A 320 -1.79 -18.61 48.89
C THR A 320 -2.39 -17.36 49.56
N ALA A 321 -2.61 -16.29 48.80
CA ALA A 321 -3.31 -15.09 49.27
C ALA A 321 -4.74 -15.39 49.76
N LYS A 322 -5.51 -16.18 49.00
CA LYS A 322 -6.83 -16.66 49.42
C LYS A 322 -6.80 -17.57 50.65
N LYS A 323 -5.67 -18.20 50.97
CA LYS A 323 -5.48 -18.97 52.20
C LYS A 323 -5.20 -18.04 53.38
N VAL A 324 -4.27 -17.08 53.24
CA VAL A 324 -3.98 -16.05 54.26
C VAL A 324 -5.25 -15.29 54.65
N LEU A 325 -6.04 -14.83 53.66
CA LEU A 325 -7.31 -14.14 53.90
C LEU A 325 -8.38 -14.97 54.63
N ARG A 326 -8.30 -16.30 54.62
CA ARG A 326 -9.19 -17.19 55.39
C ARG A 326 -8.68 -17.46 56.80
N GLU A 327 -7.36 -17.54 56.97
CA GLU A 327 -6.71 -17.80 58.26
C GLU A 327 -6.67 -16.54 59.15
N SER A 328 -6.74 -15.35 58.55
CA SER A 328 -6.49 -14.06 59.20
C SER A 328 -7.52 -12.99 58.81
N ALA A 329 -8.78 -13.17 59.24
CA ALA A 329 -9.93 -12.41 58.74
C ALA A 329 -9.95 -10.89 59.06
N GLN A 330 -9.15 -10.40 60.01
CA GLN A 330 -9.15 -9.01 60.48
C GLN A 330 -7.74 -8.39 60.64
N HIS A 331 -6.77 -8.76 59.79
CA HIS A 331 -5.47 -8.06 59.75
C HIS A 331 -5.58 -6.78 58.88
N GLU A 332 -4.81 -5.73 59.18
CA GLU A 332 -4.84 -4.47 58.42
C GLU A 332 -4.54 -4.70 56.92
N ASP A 333 -3.56 -5.54 56.63
CA ASP A 333 -3.14 -5.92 55.27
C ASP A 333 -4.20 -6.64 54.42
N THR A 334 -5.31 -7.10 55.02
CA THR A 334 -6.35 -7.86 54.29
C THR A 334 -7.03 -7.06 53.18
N GLY A 335 -7.06 -5.73 53.31
CA GLY A 335 -7.49 -4.81 52.25
C GLY A 335 -6.49 -4.80 51.10
N THR A 336 -5.22 -4.53 51.42
CA THR A 336 -4.10 -4.46 50.46
C THR A 336 -3.88 -5.76 49.70
N ILE A 337 -3.97 -6.92 50.36
CA ILE A 337 -3.91 -8.24 49.71
C ILE A 337 -5.06 -8.40 48.71
N ARG A 338 -6.27 -7.91 49.03
CA ARG A 338 -7.42 -8.00 48.11
C ARG A 338 -7.24 -7.10 46.89
N GLU A 339 -6.83 -5.85 47.09
CA GLU A 339 -6.53 -4.88 46.03
C GLU A 339 -5.46 -5.41 45.07
N LYS A 340 -4.25 -5.71 45.58
CA LYS A 340 -3.13 -6.23 44.78
C LYS A 340 -3.45 -7.56 44.07
N MET A 341 -4.32 -8.40 44.64
CA MET A 341 -4.78 -9.63 43.97
C MET A 341 -5.68 -9.39 42.76
N GLU A 342 -6.46 -8.30 42.74
CA GLU A 342 -7.27 -7.94 41.58
C GLU A 342 -6.39 -7.21 40.55
N ASP A 343 -5.54 -6.27 40.97
CA ASP A 343 -4.51 -5.64 40.12
C ASP A 343 -3.67 -6.68 39.36
N LEU A 344 -3.25 -7.75 40.05
CA LEU A 344 -2.46 -8.83 39.46
C LEU A 344 -3.26 -9.63 38.42
N ARG A 345 -4.58 -9.75 38.56
CA ARG A 345 -5.42 -10.40 37.53
C ARG A 345 -5.62 -9.48 36.34
N GLU A 346 -5.90 -8.20 36.58
CA GLU A 346 -6.11 -7.22 35.53
C GLU A 346 -4.85 -7.06 34.66
N ASN A 347 -3.68 -6.89 35.28
CA ASN A 347 -2.40 -6.79 34.57
C ASN A 347 -2.05 -8.10 33.83
N MET A 348 -2.28 -9.27 34.45
CA MET A 348 -2.03 -10.55 33.79
C MET A 348 -2.91 -10.75 32.55
N GLU A 349 -4.20 -10.37 32.61
CA GLU A 349 -5.11 -10.49 31.45
C GLU A 349 -4.83 -9.41 30.38
N ALA A 350 -4.45 -8.20 30.78
CA ALA A 350 -4.05 -7.12 29.88
C ALA A 350 -2.79 -7.50 29.08
N VAL A 351 -1.72 -7.92 29.75
CA VAL A 351 -0.48 -8.40 29.12
C VAL A 351 -0.74 -9.64 28.25
N SER A 352 -1.62 -10.54 28.69
CA SER A 352 -2.02 -11.71 27.89
C SER A 352 -2.72 -11.34 26.59
N THR A 353 -3.59 -10.33 26.64
CA THR A 353 -4.32 -9.83 25.47
C THR A 353 -3.37 -9.12 24.53
N LEU A 354 -2.54 -8.18 25.02
CA LEU A 354 -1.52 -7.50 24.22
C LEU A 354 -0.54 -8.50 23.55
N SER A 355 -0.10 -9.54 24.26
CA SER A 355 0.77 -10.58 23.69
C SER A 355 0.08 -11.40 22.62
N ARG A 356 -1.18 -11.83 22.84
CA ARG A 356 -1.95 -12.58 21.83
C ARG A 356 -2.19 -11.73 20.59
N ASP A 357 -2.63 -10.49 20.77
CA ASP A 357 -3.01 -9.62 19.67
C ASP A 357 -1.77 -9.23 18.84
N ARG A 358 -0.61 -8.99 19.48
CA ARG A 358 0.69 -8.83 18.79
C ARG A 358 1.12 -10.10 18.04
N LEU A 359 0.89 -11.29 18.61
CA LEU A 359 1.22 -12.56 17.97
C LEU A 359 0.38 -12.74 16.69
N GLU A 360 -0.93 -12.50 16.75
CA GLU A 360 -1.83 -12.57 15.60
C GLU A 360 -1.42 -11.60 14.48
N VAL A 361 -1.07 -10.34 14.85
CA VAL A 361 -0.58 -9.34 13.90
C VAL A 361 0.75 -9.75 13.24
N LEU A 362 1.70 -10.32 14.00
CA LEU A 362 2.97 -10.81 13.43
C LEU A 362 2.77 -12.02 12.50
N GLU A 363 1.89 -12.96 12.85
CA GLU A 363 1.57 -14.12 11.98
C GLU A 363 0.82 -13.70 10.71
N GLN A 364 -0.09 -12.72 10.81
CA GLN A 364 -0.76 -12.12 9.67
C GLN A 364 0.20 -11.36 8.75
N ALA A 365 1.08 -10.52 9.33
CA ALA A 365 2.07 -9.76 8.59
C ALA A 365 3.05 -10.67 7.84
N LEU A 366 3.52 -11.75 8.47
CA LEU A 366 4.40 -12.72 7.80
C LEU A 366 3.73 -13.35 6.57
N ALA A 367 2.49 -13.82 6.71
CA ALA A 367 1.76 -14.45 5.62
C ALA A 367 1.47 -13.46 4.46
N LEU A 368 1.20 -12.19 4.78
CA LEU A 368 1.03 -11.14 3.77
C LEU A 368 2.36 -10.79 3.08
N ALA A 369 3.46 -10.68 3.83
CA ALA A 369 4.78 -10.37 3.30
C ALA A 369 5.33 -11.48 2.38
N GLU A 370 5.23 -12.75 2.81
CA GLU A 370 5.62 -13.91 1.99
C GLU A 370 4.80 -13.93 0.68
N HIS A 371 3.47 -13.80 0.77
CA HIS A 371 2.59 -13.78 -0.40
C HIS A 371 2.84 -12.58 -1.32
N PHE A 372 3.17 -11.40 -0.76
CA PHE A 372 3.49 -10.19 -1.49
C PHE A 372 4.77 -10.35 -2.31
N PHE A 373 5.88 -10.72 -1.68
CA PHE A 373 7.17 -10.82 -2.37
C PHE A 373 7.23 -11.99 -3.36
N GLU A 374 6.55 -13.12 -3.10
CA GLU A 374 6.37 -14.20 -4.06
C GLU A 374 5.58 -13.71 -5.30
N SER A 375 4.42 -13.07 -5.07
CA SER A 375 3.58 -12.56 -6.17
C SER A 375 4.25 -11.42 -6.96
N HIS A 376 5.07 -10.59 -6.31
CA HIS A 376 5.89 -9.57 -6.96
C HIS A 376 6.98 -10.19 -7.83
N ALA A 377 7.69 -11.22 -7.35
CA ALA A 377 8.73 -11.89 -8.12
C ALA A 377 8.17 -12.55 -9.40
N ASP A 378 7.02 -13.21 -9.29
CA ASP A 378 6.29 -13.78 -10.44
C ASP A 378 5.86 -12.69 -11.44
N LEU A 379 5.24 -11.60 -10.95
CA LEU A 379 4.80 -10.48 -11.79
C LEU A 379 5.97 -9.78 -12.48
N SER A 380 7.05 -9.50 -11.76
CA SER A 380 8.23 -8.81 -12.26
C SER A 380 8.93 -9.64 -13.35
N THR A 381 9.02 -10.96 -13.17
CA THR A 381 9.54 -11.89 -14.20
C THR A 381 8.68 -11.85 -15.47
N TRP A 382 7.35 -11.85 -15.33
CA TRP A 382 6.45 -11.72 -16.49
C TRP A 382 6.54 -10.33 -17.15
N LEU A 383 6.67 -9.25 -16.37
CA LEU A 383 6.87 -7.89 -16.88
C LEU A 383 8.18 -7.81 -17.69
N ASP A 384 9.29 -8.34 -17.18
CA ASP A 384 10.58 -8.41 -17.89
C ASP A 384 10.45 -9.14 -19.24
N GLU A 385 9.79 -10.29 -19.26
CA GLU A 385 9.57 -11.06 -20.49
C GLU A 385 8.67 -10.33 -21.50
N MET A 386 7.62 -9.65 -21.02
CA MET A 386 6.70 -8.89 -21.86
C MET A 386 7.34 -7.61 -22.41
N GLU A 387 8.07 -6.85 -21.60
CA GLU A 387 8.84 -5.68 -22.04
C GLU A 387 9.89 -6.08 -23.09
N ARG A 388 10.55 -7.23 -22.90
CA ARG A 388 11.46 -7.80 -23.91
C ARG A 388 10.72 -8.23 -25.18
N HIS A 389 9.52 -8.81 -25.09
CA HIS A 389 8.74 -9.19 -26.27
C HIS A 389 8.22 -7.96 -27.04
N VAL A 390 7.73 -6.94 -26.34
CA VAL A 390 7.22 -5.70 -26.94
C VAL A 390 8.32 -4.89 -27.62
N SER A 391 9.48 -4.71 -26.95
CA SER A 391 10.62 -4.00 -27.53
C SER A 391 11.25 -4.71 -28.75
N MET A 392 11.04 -6.03 -28.90
CA MET A 392 11.43 -6.78 -30.10
C MET A 392 10.43 -6.69 -31.25
N LEU A 393 9.27 -6.06 -31.09
CA LEU A 393 8.25 -5.98 -32.15
C LEU A 393 8.67 -5.01 -33.27
N ALA A 394 8.89 -5.55 -34.47
CA ALA A 394 9.22 -4.77 -35.66
C ALA A 394 8.21 -3.64 -35.95
N MET A 395 8.68 -2.58 -36.62
CA MET A 395 7.83 -1.48 -37.12
C MET A 395 6.65 -2.01 -37.98
N PRO A 396 5.55 -1.24 -38.13
CA PRO A 396 4.47 -1.58 -39.04
C PRO A 396 4.97 -1.95 -40.44
N ALA A 397 4.53 -3.09 -40.95
CA ALA A 397 4.91 -3.59 -42.26
C ALA A 397 4.30 -2.73 -43.38
N LEU A 398 4.77 -2.91 -44.61
CA LEU A 398 4.32 -2.14 -45.78
C LEU A 398 3.07 -2.73 -46.46
N ARG A 399 2.81 -4.04 -46.29
CA ARG A 399 1.72 -4.76 -46.97
C ARG A 399 0.55 -5.02 -46.02
N PRO A 400 -0.72 -4.91 -46.48
CA PRO A 400 -1.90 -5.15 -45.63
C PRO A 400 -1.91 -6.54 -44.96
N ASP A 401 -1.50 -7.60 -45.67
CA ASP A 401 -1.47 -8.97 -45.15
C ASP A 401 -0.44 -9.18 -44.03
N LEU A 402 0.70 -8.48 -44.09
CA LEU A 402 1.73 -8.53 -43.04
C LEU A 402 1.38 -7.63 -41.86
N ILE A 403 0.69 -6.50 -42.08
CA ILE A 403 0.20 -5.63 -41.01
C ILE A 403 -0.89 -6.37 -40.22
N ALA A 404 -1.80 -7.09 -40.88
CA ALA A 404 -2.80 -7.94 -40.22
C ALA A 404 -2.14 -8.98 -39.29
N GLN A 405 -1.12 -9.72 -39.77
CA GLN A 405 -0.35 -10.65 -38.92
C GLN A 405 0.39 -9.96 -37.75
N GLN A 406 0.72 -8.67 -37.87
CA GLN A 406 1.26 -7.89 -36.76
C GLN A 406 0.16 -7.45 -35.77
N GLN A 407 -1.07 -7.21 -36.23
CA GLN A 407 -2.23 -6.95 -35.37
C GLN A 407 -2.62 -8.19 -34.58
N ASP A 408 -2.72 -9.37 -35.21
CA ASP A 408 -3.02 -10.63 -34.52
C ASP A 408 -2.04 -10.89 -33.35
N LYS A 409 -0.75 -10.65 -33.58
CA LYS A 409 0.30 -10.76 -32.56
C LYS A 409 0.17 -9.70 -31.46
N ASN A 410 -0.22 -8.47 -31.83
CA ASN A 410 -0.44 -7.40 -30.87
C ASN A 410 -1.66 -7.69 -29.98
N GLU A 411 -2.72 -8.26 -30.56
CA GLU A 411 -3.94 -8.66 -29.86
C GLU A 411 -3.67 -9.77 -28.84
N LEU A 412 -2.87 -10.79 -29.18
CA LEU A 412 -2.42 -11.82 -28.23
C LEU A 412 -1.65 -11.24 -27.04
N LEU A 413 -0.79 -10.23 -27.27
CA LEU A 413 -0.07 -9.54 -26.18
C LEU A 413 -1.01 -8.68 -25.33
N VAL A 414 -1.99 -7.99 -25.94
CA VAL A 414 -3.02 -7.22 -25.23
C VAL A 414 -3.93 -8.14 -24.39
N GLN A 415 -4.25 -9.33 -24.90
CA GLN A 415 -4.96 -10.36 -24.14
C GLN A 415 -4.12 -10.81 -22.94
N SER A 416 -2.84 -11.15 -23.13
CA SER A 416 -1.94 -11.55 -22.04
C SER A 416 -1.84 -10.48 -20.94
N ILE A 417 -1.71 -9.20 -21.30
CA ILE A 417 -1.78 -8.09 -20.33
C ILE A 417 -3.11 -8.11 -19.56
N THR A 418 -4.23 -8.26 -20.27
CA THR A 418 -5.57 -8.26 -19.67
C THR A 418 -5.76 -9.44 -18.70
N GLU A 419 -5.22 -10.60 -19.02
CA GLU A 419 -5.24 -11.81 -18.18
C GLU A 419 -4.40 -11.67 -16.90
N HIS A 420 -3.34 -10.85 -16.90
CA HIS A 420 -2.52 -10.58 -15.72
C HIS A 420 -3.05 -9.46 -14.82
N LYS A 421 -4.03 -8.66 -15.27
CA LYS A 421 -4.67 -7.60 -14.47
C LYS A 421 -5.16 -8.06 -13.08
N PRO A 422 -5.80 -9.24 -12.91
CA PRO A 422 -6.25 -9.71 -11.59
C PRO A 422 -5.09 -10.01 -10.63
N LEU A 423 -3.91 -10.37 -11.15
CA LEU A 423 -2.71 -10.62 -10.35
C LEU A 423 -2.14 -9.30 -9.83
N VAL A 424 -2.03 -8.26 -10.68
CA VAL A 424 -1.66 -6.90 -10.28
C VAL A 424 -2.63 -6.34 -9.22
N ASP A 425 -3.94 -6.55 -9.41
CA ASP A 425 -4.98 -6.13 -8.44
C ASP A 425 -4.90 -6.89 -7.11
N LYS A 426 -4.49 -8.16 -7.14
CA LYS A 426 -4.28 -8.97 -5.94
C LYS A 426 -3.02 -8.51 -5.21
N LEU A 427 -1.91 -8.32 -5.91
CA LEU A 427 -0.65 -7.81 -5.35
C LEU A 427 -0.86 -6.45 -4.67
N THR A 428 -1.55 -5.54 -5.34
CA THR A 428 -1.91 -4.21 -4.79
C THR A 428 -2.69 -4.33 -3.49
N LYS A 429 -3.71 -5.20 -3.42
CA LYS A 429 -4.48 -5.43 -2.18
C LYS A 429 -3.67 -6.11 -1.07
N THR A 430 -2.78 -7.05 -1.40
CA THR A 430 -1.88 -7.67 -0.41
C THR A 430 -0.90 -6.64 0.14
N GLY A 431 -0.30 -5.81 -0.71
CA GLY A 431 0.60 -4.74 -0.29
C GLY A 431 -0.11 -3.66 0.55
N GLU A 432 -1.29 -3.19 0.14
CA GLU A 432 -2.12 -2.28 0.95
C GLU A 432 -2.49 -2.86 2.33
N ALA A 433 -2.68 -4.18 2.43
CA ALA A 433 -2.94 -4.85 3.70
C ALA A 433 -1.67 -4.94 4.57
N LEU A 434 -0.52 -5.25 3.97
CA LEU A 434 0.78 -5.28 4.65
C LEU A 434 1.17 -3.90 5.17
N ILE A 435 1.04 -2.84 4.36
CA ILE A 435 1.33 -1.44 4.73
C ILE A 435 0.58 -1.00 6.01
N ARG A 436 -0.64 -1.51 6.24
CA ARG A 436 -1.43 -1.20 7.45
C ARG A 436 -0.94 -1.89 8.72
N LEU A 437 -0.10 -2.91 8.60
CA LEU A 437 0.47 -3.65 9.73
C LEU A 437 1.93 -3.25 10.03
N THR A 438 2.61 -2.59 9.08
CA THR A 438 4.02 -2.23 9.18
C THR A 438 4.24 -0.78 9.67
N ASN A 439 5.49 -0.42 9.96
CA ASN A 439 5.86 0.98 10.21
C ASN A 439 5.83 1.84 8.91
N GLU A 440 5.94 3.16 9.04
CA GLU A 440 5.87 4.09 7.88
C GLU A 440 7.00 3.89 6.85
N GLU A 441 8.21 3.51 7.29
CA GLU A 441 9.37 3.33 6.41
C GLU A 441 9.22 2.06 5.56
N ASP A 442 8.89 0.93 6.18
CA ASP A 442 8.66 -0.34 5.51
C ASP A 442 7.38 -0.29 4.66
N GLY A 443 6.35 0.42 5.12
CA GLY A 443 5.17 0.71 4.32
C GLY A 443 5.51 1.50 3.04
N ALA A 444 6.42 2.48 3.12
CA ALA A 444 6.90 3.21 1.96
C ALA A 444 7.69 2.32 0.97
N LYS A 445 8.51 1.38 1.46
CA LYS A 445 9.22 0.39 0.61
C LYS A 445 8.23 -0.50 -0.15
N VAL A 446 7.19 -1.00 0.52
CA VAL A 446 6.13 -1.81 -0.10
C VAL A 446 5.35 -0.98 -1.14
N GLN A 447 5.08 0.29 -0.84
CA GLN A 447 4.41 1.20 -1.78
C GLN A 447 5.28 1.50 -3.02
N GLU A 448 6.60 1.67 -2.87
CA GLU A 448 7.52 1.88 -4.00
C GLU A 448 7.52 0.68 -4.96
N VAL A 449 7.51 -0.56 -4.43
CA VAL A 449 7.37 -1.78 -5.22
C VAL A 449 6.04 -1.81 -5.98
N LEU A 450 4.93 -1.49 -5.30
CA LEU A 450 3.60 -1.40 -5.92
C LEU A 450 3.53 -0.35 -7.03
N ASP A 451 4.08 0.83 -6.80
CA ASP A 451 4.06 1.94 -7.75
C ASP A 451 4.91 1.61 -8.98
N SER A 452 6.07 0.96 -8.78
CA SER A 452 6.95 0.46 -9.85
C SER A 452 6.22 -0.57 -10.74
N ASP A 453 5.66 -1.63 -10.17
CA ASP A 453 4.97 -2.68 -10.93
C ASP A 453 3.72 -2.13 -11.66
N ASN A 454 2.94 -1.28 -11.00
CA ASN A 454 1.78 -0.64 -11.62
C ASN A 454 2.19 0.30 -12.76
N ALA A 455 3.28 1.06 -12.61
CA ALA A 455 3.80 1.92 -13.67
C ALA A 455 4.30 1.12 -14.88
N ARG A 456 5.05 0.03 -14.68
CA ARG A 456 5.50 -0.90 -15.72
C ARG A 456 4.32 -1.53 -16.48
N TYR A 457 3.36 -2.08 -15.75
CA TYR A 457 2.15 -2.65 -16.31
C TYR A 457 1.34 -1.61 -17.12
N ALA A 458 1.20 -0.38 -16.60
CA ALA A 458 0.52 0.70 -17.29
C ALA A 458 1.26 1.18 -18.55
N ALA A 459 2.60 1.21 -18.52
CA ALA A 459 3.45 1.55 -19.65
C ALA A 459 3.29 0.53 -20.79
N LEU A 460 3.45 -0.76 -20.50
CA LEU A 460 3.21 -1.86 -21.45
C LEU A 460 1.83 -1.77 -22.11
N ARG A 461 0.78 -1.55 -21.29
CA ARG A 461 -0.60 -1.41 -21.79
C ARG A 461 -0.78 -0.18 -22.69
N SER A 462 -0.09 0.92 -22.38
CA SER A 462 -0.09 2.13 -23.20
C SER A 462 0.65 1.89 -24.53
N GLU A 463 1.81 1.25 -24.49
CA GLU A 463 2.64 0.97 -25.66
C GLU A 463 1.93 0.03 -26.65
N LEU A 464 1.36 -1.09 -26.19
CA LEU A 464 0.57 -1.99 -27.05
C LEU A 464 -0.66 -1.29 -27.66
N ARG A 465 -1.28 -0.34 -26.94
CA ARG A 465 -2.42 0.43 -27.45
C ARG A 465 -2.00 1.44 -28.51
N GLN A 466 -0.89 2.15 -28.30
CA GLN A 466 -0.31 3.05 -29.30
C GLN A 466 0.13 2.26 -30.54
N ARG A 467 0.72 1.08 -30.34
CA ARG A 467 1.08 0.15 -31.40
C ARG A 467 -0.14 -0.34 -32.18
N GLN A 468 -1.24 -0.68 -31.52
CA GLN A 468 -2.49 -1.07 -32.21
C GLN A 468 -2.98 0.05 -33.13
N GLN A 469 -3.00 1.29 -32.64
CA GLN A 469 -3.40 2.47 -33.43
C GLN A 469 -2.44 2.73 -34.61
N ALA A 470 -1.14 2.55 -34.41
CA ALA A 470 -0.13 2.67 -35.47
C ALA A 470 -0.30 1.60 -36.56
N LEU A 471 -0.60 0.35 -36.17
CA LEU A 471 -0.87 -0.75 -37.10
C LEU A 471 -2.19 -0.54 -37.87
N GLU A 472 -3.26 -0.12 -37.19
CA GLU A 472 -4.56 0.17 -37.81
C GLU A 472 -4.46 1.32 -38.82
N LYS A 473 -3.76 2.40 -38.45
CA LYS A 473 -3.45 3.51 -39.36
C LYS A 473 -2.60 3.05 -40.56
N ALA A 474 -1.54 2.27 -40.32
CA ALA A 474 -0.69 1.75 -41.39
C ALA A 474 -1.46 0.83 -42.35
N LEU A 475 -2.38 0.00 -41.83
CA LEU A 475 -3.25 -0.85 -42.63
C LEU A 475 -4.16 0.00 -43.53
N GLN A 476 -4.79 1.03 -42.97
CA GLN A 476 -5.65 1.95 -43.72
C GLN A 476 -4.88 2.70 -44.80
N GLU A 477 -3.72 3.28 -44.48
CA GLU A 477 -2.87 4.00 -45.42
C GLU A 477 -2.33 3.09 -46.53
N SER A 478 -1.86 1.87 -46.19
CA SER A 478 -1.37 0.88 -47.15
C SER A 478 -2.48 0.38 -48.10
N SER A 479 -3.68 0.08 -47.57
CA SER A 479 -4.82 -0.33 -48.38
C SER A 479 -5.22 0.77 -49.37
N GLN A 480 -5.44 2.00 -48.89
CA GLN A 480 -5.81 3.13 -49.77
C GLN A 480 -4.74 3.44 -50.82
N PHE A 481 -3.46 3.29 -50.48
CA PHE A 481 -2.37 3.43 -51.44
C PHE A 481 -2.41 2.34 -52.51
N SER A 482 -2.58 1.08 -52.11
CA SER A 482 -2.68 -0.07 -53.02
C SER A 482 -3.87 0.09 -53.98
N ASP A 483 -5.05 0.45 -53.46
CA ASP A 483 -6.26 0.66 -54.27
C ASP A 483 -6.09 1.79 -55.29
N LYS A 484 -5.49 2.92 -54.90
CA LYS A 484 -5.21 4.05 -55.81
C LYS A 484 -4.18 3.68 -56.87
N LEU A 485 -3.12 2.95 -56.51
CA LEU A 485 -2.09 2.50 -57.44
C LEU A 485 -2.65 1.50 -58.47
N GLU A 486 -3.43 0.52 -58.03
CA GLU A 486 -4.06 -0.45 -58.94
C GLU A 486 -5.19 0.17 -59.77
N GLY A 487 -5.98 1.07 -59.18
CA GLY A 487 -7.00 1.85 -59.90
C GLY A 487 -6.40 2.67 -61.03
N MET A 488 -5.31 3.40 -60.77
CA MET A 488 -4.63 4.17 -61.82
C MET A 488 -3.95 3.27 -62.86
N LEU A 489 -3.33 2.16 -62.46
CA LEU A 489 -2.78 1.18 -63.41
C LEU A 489 -3.85 0.62 -64.36
N ARG A 490 -5.04 0.27 -63.84
CA ARG A 490 -6.17 -0.18 -64.67
C ARG A 490 -6.70 0.94 -65.56
N ALA A 491 -6.83 2.16 -65.04
CA ALA A 491 -7.31 3.31 -65.81
C ALA A 491 -6.39 3.65 -66.99
N LEU A 492 -5.07 3.66 -66.78
CA LEU A 492 -4.09 3.92 -67.84
C LEU A 492 -3.97 2.75 -68.82
N ALA A 493 -4.07 1.49 -68.37
CA ALA A 493 -4.12 0.34 -69.26
C ALA A 493 -5.34 0.41 -70.19
N ASN A 494 -6.53 0.69 -69.64
CA ASN A 494 -7.75 0.86 -70.44
C ASN A 494 -7.63 2.00 -71.47
N THR A 495 -7.00 3.12 -71.10
CA THR A 495 -6.79 4.23 -72.05
C THR A 495 -5.71 3.89 -73.09
N ALA A 496 -4.66 3.14 -72.74
CA ALA A 496 -3.70 2.62 -73.73
C ALA A 496 -4.37 1.67 -74.74
N ASP A 497 -5.23 0.77 -74.26
CA ASP A 497 -6.02 -0.12 -75.10
C ASP A 497 -6.93 0.69 -76.05
N GLN A 498 -7.62 1.73 -75.56
CA GLN A 498 -8.46 2.64 -76.37
C GLN A 498 -7.67 3.36 -77.48
N VAL A 499 -6.51 3.93 -77.15
CA VAL A 499 -5.65 4.62 -78.14
C VAL A 499 -5.11 3.63 -79.17
N SER A 500 -4.75 2.40 -78.75
CA SER A 500 -4.29 1.36 -79.67
C SER A 500 -5.38 0.78 -80.57
N GLY A 501 -6.63 0.79 -80.09
CA GLY A 501 -7.82 0.30 -80.81
C GLY A 501 -8.57 1.36 -81.61
N SER A 502 -8.06 2.59 -81.66
CA SER A 502 -8.66 3.70 -82.43
C SER A 502 -8.64 3.41 -83.94
N GLU A 503 -9.65 3.88 -84.68
CA GLU A 503 -9.75 3.63 -86.12
C GLU A 503 -8.52 4.19 -86.89
N PRO A 504 -8.11 3.56 -88.01
CA PRO A 504 -7.12 4.16 -88.92
C PRO A 504 -7.53 5.57 -89.37
N VAL A 505 -6.54 6.40 -89.70
CA VAL A 505 -6.78 7.78 -90.19
C VAL A 505 -7.68 7.73 -91.43
N SER A 506 -8.80 8.45 -91.42
CA SER A 506 -9.67 8.55 -92.61
C SER A 506 -9.06 9.43 -93.71
N ALA A 507 -9.48 9.25 -94.96
CA ALA A 507 -9.22 10.19 -96.06
C ALA A 507 -10.28 11.31 -96.16
N HIS A 508 -11.34 11.25 -95.36
CA HIS A 508 -12.50 12.16 -95.44
C HIS A 508 -12.46 13.22 -94.34
N PRO A 509 -12.36 14.54 -94.67
CA PRO A 509 -12.23 15.61 -93.67
C PRO A 509 -13.25 15.58 -92.52
N PRO A 510 -14.56 15.28 -92.72
CA PRO A 510 -15.51 15.17 -91.61
C PRO A 510 -15.12 14.08 -90.61
N ARG A 511 -14.81 12.86 -91.09
CA ARG A 511 -14.41 11.74 -90.24
C ARG A 511 -13.06 11.96 -89.55
N ILE A 512 -12.14 12.68 -90.19
CA ILE A 512 -10.88 13.06 -89.54
C ILE A 512 -11.16 14.00 -88.36
N ARG A 513 -12.10 14.95 -88.49
CA ARG A 513 -12.51 15.81 -87.37
C ARG A 513 -13.19 15.03 -86.24
N ASP A 514 -14.07 14.08 -86.56
CA ASP A 514 -14.65 13.17 -85.55
C ASP A 514 -13.55 12.41 -84.79
N GLN A 515 -12.56 11.85 -85.51
CA GLN A 515 -11.39 11.18 -84.93
C GLN A 515 -10.49 12.12 -84.10
N MET A 516 -10.45 13.42 -84.43
CA MET A 516 -9.76 14.44 -83.62
C MET A 516 -10.52 14.76 -82.33
N GLU A 517 -11.85 14.84 -82.35
CA GLU A 517 -12.66 15.02 -81.15
C GLU A 517 -12.50 13.83 -80.19
N GLU A 518 -12.53 12.60 -80.69
CA GLU A 518 -12.27 11.38 -79.90
C GLU A 518 -10.87 11.38 -79.28
N ASN A 519 -9.83 11.71 -80.06
CA ASN A 519 -8.46 11.79 -79.55
C ASN A 519 -8.27 12.93 -78.54
N ASN A 520 -8.91 14.08 -78.75
CA ASN A 520 -8.87 15.21 -77.82
C ASN A 520 -9.61 14.89 -76.52
N ALA A 521 -10.73 14.16 -76.56
CA ALA A 521 -11.40 13.67 -75.36
C ALA A 521 -10.48 12.73 -74.55
N MET A 522 -9.70 11.87 -75.21
CA MET A 522 -8.69 11.04 -74.54
C MET A 522 -7.53 11.86 -73.95
N ILE A 523 -7.10 12.94 -74.60
CA ILE A 523 -6.10 13.88 -74.06
C ILE A 523 -6.63 14.59 -72.82
N GLU A 524 -7.85 15.16 -72.89
CA GLU A 524 -8.46 15.83 -71.73
C GLU A 524 -8.65 14.88 -70.54
N ASP A 525 -9.06 13.63 -70.79
CA ASP A 525 -9.24 12.62 -69.73
C ASP A 525 -7.91 12.14 -69.15
N LEU A 526 -6.81 12.24 -69.90
CA LEU A 526 -5.47 12.08 -69.36
C LEU A 526 -5.09 13.28 -68.49
N ASP A 527 -5.26 14.51 -68.98
CA ASP A 527 -4.94 15.74 -68.24
C ASP A 527 -5.72 15.83 -66.91
N LYS A 528 -7.02 15.48 -66.90
CA LYS A 528 -7.85 15.37 -65.68
C LYS A 528 -7.29 14.37 -64.65
N ARG A 529 -6.43 13.43 -65.07
CA ARG A 529 -5.80 12.40 -64.22
C ARG A 529 -4.37 12.74 -63.80
N GLU A 530 -3.72 13.77 -64.35
CA GLU A 530 -2.32 14.14 -64.06
C GLU A 530 -2.08 14.38 -62.57
N GLU A 531 -2.95 15.15 -61.89
CA GLU A 531 -2.81 15.38 -60.44
C GLU A 531 -2.88 14.09 -59.63
N ALA A 532 -3.80 13.19 -59.99
CA ALA A 532 -3.98 11.90 -59.33
C ALA A 532 -2.80 10.94 -59.62
N PHE A 533 -2.27 10.94 -60.85
CA PHE A 533 -1.05 10.22 -61.21
C PHE A 533 0.15 10.73 -60.40
N GLN A 534 0.35 12.04 -60.32
CA GLN A 534 1.42 12.63 -59.52
C GLN A 534 1.26 12.36 -58.02
N ALA A 535 0.02 12.34 -57.50
CA ALA A 535 -0.26 12.00 -56.11
C ALA A 535 0.11 10.53 -55.81
N VAL A 536 -0.30 9.58 -56.66
CA VAL A 536 0.09 8.16 -56.56
C VAL A 536 1.61 8.00 -56.70
N ARG A 537 2.25 8.71 -57.64
CA ARG A 537 3.69 8.68 -57.87
C ARG A 537 4.47 9.22 -56.67
N ARG A 538 4.01 10.31 -56.04
CA ARG A 538 4.59 10.84 -54.80
C ARG A 538 4.41 9.86 -53.64
N ALA A 539 3.20 9.35 -53.42
CA ALA A 539 2.92 8.38 -52.37
C ALA A 539 3.79 7.10 -52.49
N ALA A 540 3.94 6.57 -53.71
CA ALA A 540 4.79 5.41 -53.96
C ALA A 540 6.26 5.67 -53.63
N ASN A 541 6.81 6.82 -54.05
CA ASN A 541 8.18 7.20 -53.71
C ASN A 541 8.38 7.44 -52.22
N ASP A 542 7.42 8.08 -51.54
CA ASP A 542 7.43 8.27 -50.08
C ASP A 542 7.47 6.92 -49.34
N VAL A 543 6.63 5.96 -49.75
CA VAL A 543 6.59 4.61 -49.19
C VAL A 543 7.89 3.84 -49.46
N ILE A 544 8.47 3.97 -50.67
CA ILE A 544 9.78 3.39 -51.01
C ILE A 544 10.91 3.99 -50.17
N ASN A 545 10.92 5.30 -49.96
CA ASN A 545 11.98 6.03 -49.25
C ASN A 545 11.91 5.86 -47.73
N LYS A 546 10.70 5.70 -47.17
CA LYS A 546 10.46 5.44 -45.74
C LYS A 546 10.62 3.97 -45.37
N ALA A 547 10.69 3.06 -46.35
CA ALA A 547 10.85 1.64 -46.09
C ALA A 547 12.21 1.34 -45.42
N PRO A 548 12.24 0.64 -44.28
CA PRO A 548 13.49 0.35 -43.56
C PRO A 548 14.42 -0.62 -44.32
N ASN A 549 13.91 -1.34 -45.32
CA ASN A 549 14.68 -2.25 -46.15
C ASN A 549 14.29 -2.12 -47.64
N ALA A 550 15.18 -1.53 -48.45
CA ALA A 550 14.96 -1.37 -49.89
C ALA A 550 14.91 -2.70 -50.69
N ALA A 551 15.32 -3.82 -50.09
CA ALA A 551 15.28 -5.15 -50.69
C ALA A 551 13.99 -5.95 -50.36
N ASP A 552 13.10 -5.39 -49.53
CA ASP A 552 11.80 -5.98 -49.16
C ASP A 552 10.97 -6.34 -50.43
N PRO A 553 10.37 -7.54 -50.50
CA PRO A 553 9.48 -7.93 -51.60
C PRO A 553 8.36 -6.92 -51.90
N ALA A 554 7.82 -6.24 -50.88
CA ALA A 554 6.82 -5.19 -51.01
C ALA A 554 7.37 -3.97 -51.73
N VAL A 555 8.55 -3.47 -51.33
CA VAL A 555 9.23 -2.35 -51.99
C VAL A 555 9.55 -2.69 -53.44
N LYS A 556 9.95 -3.94 -53.72
CA LYS A 556 10.20 -4.45 -55.08
C LYS A 556 8.93 -4.60 -55.92
N ASP A 557 7.77 -4.85 -55.31
CA ASP A 557 6.48 -4.86 -56.01
C ASP A 557 6.02 -3.44 -56.33
N ILE A 558 6.07 -2.53 -55.34
CA ILE A 558 5.71 -1.12 -55.51
C ILE A 558 6.61 -0.46 -56.57
N LYS A 559 7.92 -0.72 -56.58
CA LYS A 559 8.84 -0.24 -57.64
C LYS A 559 8.42 -0.72 -59.03
N ARG A 560 8.15 -2.02 -59.21
CA ARG A 560 7.70 -2.57 -60.50
C ARG A 560 6.34 -2.04 -60.94
N LYS A 561 5.38 -1.89 -60.02
CA LYS A 561 4.07 -1.24 -60.29
C LYS A 561 4.25 0.23 -60.67
N LEU A 562 5.15 0.96 -60.02
CA LEU A 562 5.47 2.37 -60.29
C LEU A 562 6.19 2.56 -61.64
N GLU A 563 7.14 1.70 -61.97
CA GLU A 563 7.79 1.65 -63.29
C GLU A 563 6.76 1.43 -64.41
N ARG A 564 5.88 0.42 -64.25
CA ARG A 564 4.78 0.17 -65.19
C ARG A 564 3.82 1.36 -65.29
N LEU A 565 3.50 2.02 -64.17
CA LEU A 565 2.63 3.20 -64.14
C LEU A 565 3.24 4.36 -64.94
N ASN A 566 4.52 4.64 -64.74
CA ASN A 566 5.24 5.69 -65.48
C ASN A 566 5.36 5.34 -66.98
N SER A 567 5.58 4.06 -67.32
CA SER A 567 5.63 3.60 -68.71
C SER A 567 4.30 3.81 -69.41
N LEU A 568 3.20 3.29 -68.84
CA LEU A 568 1.85 3.46 -69.39
C LEU A 568 1.46 4.94 -69.53
N TRP A 569 1.80 5.79 -68.55
CA TRP A 569 1.55 7.23 -68.64
C TRP A 569 2.25 7.85 -69.86
N GLY A 570 3.57 7.61 -70.00
CA GLY A 570 4.35 8.13 -71.11
C GLY A 570 3.96 7.54 -72.47
N GLU A 571 3.58 6.26 -72.51
CA GLU A 571 3.07 5.57 -73.70
C GLU A 571 1.75 6.19 -74.18
N VAL A 572 0.77 6.35 -73.30
CA VAL A 572 -0.53 6.98 -73.62
C VAL A 572 -0.34 8.43 -74.04
N GLN A 573 0.40 9.23 -73.25
CA GLN A 573 0.64 10.65 -73.54
C GLN A 573 1.34 10.84 -74.89
N LYS A 574 2.32 9.99 -75.21
CA LYS A 574 2.99 10.04 -76.51
C LYS A 574 2.07 9.59 -77.63
N ALA A 575 1.33 8.50 -77.45
CA ALA A 575 0.47 7.94 -78.49
C ALA A 575 -0.68 8.90 -78.89
N THR A 576 -1.32 9.57 -77.93
CA THR A 576 -2.36 10.57 -78.23
C THR A 576 -1.81 11.83 -78.90
N GLN A 577 -0.58 12.26 -78.56
CA GLN A 577 0.11 13.38 -79.21
C GLN A 577 0.60 13.04 -80.63
N ASP A 578 1.17 11.84 -80.83
CA ASP A 578 1.54 11.33 -82.15
C ASP A 578 0.29 11.18 -83.03
N ARG A 579 -0.83 10.75 -82.46
CA ARG A 579 -2.12 10.64 -83.13
C ARG A 579 -2.74 11.99 -83.49
N SER A 580 -2.72 13.00 -82.60
CA SER A 580 -3.23 14.35 -82.93
C SER A 580 -2.45 14.94 -84.10
N ARG A 581 -1.12 14.89 -84.07
CA ARG A 581 -0.27 15.35 -85.18
C ARG A 581 -0.57 14.64 -86.49
N SER A 582 -0.76 13.32 -86.44
CA SER A 582 -1.09 12.52 -87.62
C SER A 582 -2.46 12.88 -88.21
N LEU A 583 -3.45 13.18 -87.36
CA LEU A 583 -4.78 13.61 -87.77
C LEU A 583 -4.79 15.04 -88.31
N GLU A 584 -4.04 15.96 -87.70
CA GLU A 584 -3.86 17.35 -88.17
C GLU A 584 -3.19 17.39 -89.56
N GLU A 585 -2.12 16.63 -89.75
CA GLU A 585 -1.43 16.49 -91.04
C GLU A 585 -2.36 15.87 -92.10
N ALA A 586 -3.07 14.80 -91.74
CA ALA A 586 -4.04 14.15 -92.61
C ALA A 586 -5.20 15.05 -93.01
N LEU A 587 -5.74 15.84 -92.06
CA LEU A 587 -6.84 16.78 -92.32
C LEU A 587 -6.43 17.81 -93.37
N ALA A 588 -5.26 18.45 -93.17
CA ALA A 588 -4.76 19.47 -94.09
C ALA A 588 -4.49 18.91 -95.51
N ILE A 589 -3.98 17.68 -95.61
CA ILE A 589 -3.74 17.02 -96.90
C ILE A 589 -5.06 16.55 -97.54
N ALA A 590 -6.01 16.06 -96.76
CA ALA A 590 -7.33 15.63 -97.24
C ALA A 590 -8.15 16.81 -97.76
N GLU A 591 -8.26 17.89 -96.99
CA GLU A 591 -8.94 19.13 -97.41
C GLU A 591 -8.34 19.65 -98.72
N ARG A 592 -7.01 19.76 -98.80
CA ARG A 592 -6.32 20.19 -100.03
C ARG A 592 -6.56 19.24 -101.20
N PHE A 593 -6.51 17.92 -100.99
CA PHE A 593 -6.74 16.95 -102.07
C PHE A 593 -8.15 17.08 -102.64
N TRP A 594 -9.18 17.12 -101.79
CA TRP A 594 -10.56 17.18 -102.25
C TRP A 594 -10.91 18.53 -102.89
N GLU A 595 -10.33 19.64 -102.43
CA GLU A 595 -10.45 20.95 -103.06
C GLU A 595 -9.74 21.01 -104.43
N GLU A 596 -8.46 20.60 -104.49
CA GLU A 596 -7.69 20.51 -105.75
C GLU A 596 -8.38 19.59 -106.76
N LEU A 597 -8.86 18.41 -106.33
CA LEU A 597 -9.56 17.46 -107.19
C LEU A 597 -10.87 18.04 -107.72
N GLN A 598 -11.67 18.71 -106.89
CA GLN A 598 -12.93 19.32 -107.35
C GLN A 598 -12.67 20.47 -108.33
N GLY A 599 -11.67 21.33 -108.07
CA GLY A 599 -11.29 22.41 -108.97
C GLY A 599 -10.82 21.90 -110.31
N VAL A 600 -9.84 20.99 -110.32
CA VAL A 600 -9.26 20.43 -111.56
C VAL A 600 -10.29 19.58 -112.33
N MET A 601 -11.14 18.80 -111.66
CA MET A 601 -12.20 18.06 -112.36
C MET A 601 -13.31 18.96 -112.91
N ALA A 602 -13.43 20.20 -112.45
CA ALA A 602 -14.30 21.21 -113.07
C ALA A 602 -13.62 21.80 -114.32
N THR A 603 -12.38 22.30 -114.20
CA THR A 603 -11.66 22.87 -115.36
C THR A 603 -11.47 21.88 -116.50
N LEU A 604 -11.26 20.59 -116.21
CA LEU A 604 -11.20 19.55 -117.24
C LEU A 604 -12.55 19.28 -117.93
N ARG A 605 -13.68 19.48 -117.25
CA ARG A 605 -15.00 19.41 -117.90
C ARG A 605 -15.23 20.61 -118.80
N ASP A 606 -14.88 21.80 -118.33
CA ASP A 606 -15.00 23.04 -119.09
C ASP A 606 -14.13 22.98 -120.35
N LEU A 607 -12.86 22.53 -120.23
CA LEU A 607 -11.97 22.25 -121.36
C LEU A 607 -12.52 21.19 -122.32
N GLN A 608 -13.11 20.11 -121.80
CA GLN A 608 -13.74 19.07 -122.62
C GLN A 608 -14.95 19.62 -123.40
N GLU A 609 -15.74 20.51 -122.80
CA GLU A 609 -16.89 21.17 -123.45
C GLU A 609 -16.43 22.20 -124.49
N SER A 610 -15.41 23.02 -124.18
CA SER A 610 -14.77 23.95 -125.12
C SER A 610 -14.16 23.24 -126.34
N LEU A 611 -13.61 22.04 -126.17
CA LEU A 611 -13.13 21.19 -127.27
C LEU A 611 -14.27 20.54 -128.06
N ALA A 612 -15.36 20.13 -127.40
CA ALA A 612 -16.52 19.50 -128.04
C ALA A 612 -17.38 20.48 -128.84
N THR A 613 -17.36 21.77 -128.48
CA THR A 613 -18.09 22.86 -129.16
C THR A 613 -17.34 23.47 -130.34
N GLN A 614 -16.09 23.06 -130.60
CA GLN A 614 -15.32 23.49 -131.78
C GLN A 614 -16.02 23.11 -133.09
N GLU A 615 -16.23 24.08 -133.97
CA GLU A 615 -16.78 23.88 -135.31
C GLU A 615 -15.95 22.89 -136.15
N PRO A 616 -16.52 22.17 -137.13
CA PRO A 616 -15.73 21.34 -138.05
C PRO A 616 -14.62 22.16 -138.76
N PRO A 617 -13.51 21.52 -139.16
CA PRO A 617 -12.43 22.20 -139.88
C PRO A 617 -12.96 22.97 -141.09
N ALA A 618 -12.58 24.25 -141.19
CA ALA A 618 -12.91 25.07 -142.36
C ALA A 618 -12.17 24.59 -143.63
N VAL A 619 -12.48 25.21 -144.77
CA VAL A 619 -11.92 24.81 -146.09
C VAL A 619 -11.02 25.86 -146.72
N ARG A 620 -11.13 27.11 -146.25
CA ARG A 620 -10.25 28.20 -146.70
C ARG A 620 -9.08 28.32 -145.73
N PRO A 621 -7.83 28.40 -146.21
CA PRO A 621 -6.66 28.49 -145.33
C PRO A 621 -6.78 29.59 -144.25
N GLU A 622 -7.32 30.77 -144.61
CA GLU A 622 -7.53 31.89 -143.69
C GLU A 622 -8.48 31.55 -142.51
N GLU A 623 -9.52 30.76 -142.76
CA GLU A 623 -10.50 30.34 -141.73
C GLU A 623 -9.95 29.20 -140.86
N ILE A 624 -9.20 28.26 -141.45
CA ILE A 624 -8.52 27.20 -140.71
C ILE A 624 -7.46 27.83 -139.79
N GLN A 625 -6.80 28.90 -140.22
CA GLN A 625 -5.81 29.62 -139.41
C GLN A 625 -6.46 30.34 -138.22
N GLN A 626 -7.64 30.94 -138.39
CA GLN A 626 -8.43 31.48 -137.26
C GLN A 626 -8.87 30.36 -136.29
N GLN A 627 -9.29 29.19 -136.80
CA GLN A 627 -9.59 28.03 -135.96
C GLN A 627 -8.35 27.49 -135.22
N GLN A 628 -7.14 27.64 -135.79
CA GLN A 628 -5.89 27.33 -135.11
C GLN A 628 -5.52 28.36 -134.03
N GLU A 629 -5.82 29.65 -134.22
CA GLU A 629 -5.65 30.69 -133.20
C GLU A 629 -6.58 30.43 -131.99
N VAL A 630 -7.86 30.11 -132.21
CA VAL A 630 -8.79 29.70 -131.13
C VAL A 630 -8.31 28.43 -130.42
N LEU A 631 -7.73 27.47 -131.16
CA LEU A 631 -7.14 26.28 -130.54
C LEU A 631 -5.89 26.61 -129.71
N GLN A 632 -5.15 27.69 -130.01
CA GLN A 632 -4.04 28.14 -129.16
C GLN A 632 -4.51 28.72 -127.82
N GLU A 633 -5.70 29.32 -127.75
CA GLU A 633 -6.29 29.76 -126.47
C GLU A 633 -6.61 28.54 -125.58
N ILE A 634 -7.27 27.52 -126.14
CA ILE A 634 -7.51 26.24 -125.45
C ILE A 634 -6.18 25.56 -125.05
N ARG A 635 -5.14 25.68 -125.88
CA ARG A 635 -3.81 25.16 -125.56
C ARG A 635 -3.20 25.86 -124.35
N ALA A 636 -3.33 27.18 -124.26
CA ALA A 636 -2.83 27.95 -123.12
C ALA A 636 -3.55 27.55 -121.82
N GLU A 637 -4.87 27.32 -121.87
CA GLU A 637 -5.64 26.80 -120.73
C GLU A 637 -5.20 25.38 -120.33
N ILE A 638 -5.00 24.46 -121.29
CA ILE A 638 -4.46 23.11 -121.01
C ILE A 638 -3.07 23.17 -120.38
N ASP A 639 -2.17 24.00 -120.94
CA ASP A 639 -0.80 24.15 -120.41
C ASP A 639 -0.81 24.82 -119.01
N GLN A 640 -1.83 25.62 -118.67
CA GLN A 640 -2.05 26.16 -117.32
C GLN A 640 -2.69 25.13 -116.36
N THR A 641 -3.63 24.30 -116.80
CA THR A 641 -4.27 23.27 -115.97
C THR A 641 -3.33 22.10 -115.66
N LYS A 642 -2.36 21.81 -116.53
CA LYS A 642 -1.37 20.73 -116.35
C LYS A 642 -0.67 20.71 -114.98
N PRO A 643 -0.03 21.81 -114.49
CA PRO A 643 0.59 21.82 -113.16
C PRO A 643 -0.41 21.60 -112.03
N GLU A 644 -1.67 22.01 -112.18
CA GLU A 644 -2.72 21.79 -111.18
C GLU A 644 -3.09 20.29 -111.09
N VAL A 645 -3.16 19.59 -112.22
CA VAL A 645 -3.32 18.12 -112.29
C VAL A 645 -2.15 17.39 -111.66
N GLU A 646 -0.91 17.79 -111.98
CA GLU A 646 0.31 17.21 -111.40
C GLU A 646 0.37 17.44 -109.87
N GLN A 647 -0.04 18.62 -109.40
CA GLN A 647 -0.15 18.94 -107.98
C GLN A 647 -1.24 18.12 -107.27
N CYS A 648 -2.45 18.04 -107.83
CA CYS A 648 -3.55 17.23 -107.29
C CYS A 648 -3.13 15.76 -107.18
N ARG A 649 -2.46 15.21 -108.20
CA ARG A 649 -1.90 13.85 -108.18
C ARG A 649 -0.87 13.69 -107.06
N ALA A 650 0.01 14.67 -106.84
CA ALA A 650 0.99 14.65 -105.75
C ALA A 650 0.34 14.73 -104.35
N THR A 651 -0.73 15.52 -104.19
CA THR A 651 -1.52 15.58 -102.95
C THR A 651 -2.24 14.27 -102.69
N GLY A 652 -2.88 13.66 -103.70
CA GLY A 652 -3.53 12.35 -103.60
C GLY A 652 -2.55 11.22 -103.21
N GLN A 653 -1.35 11.19 -103.81
CA GLN A 653 -0.28 10.27 -103.39
C GLN A 653 0.19 10.50 -101.94
N SER A 654 0.10 11.73 -101.45
CA SER A 654 0.46 12.07 -100.07
C SER A 654 -0.64 11.62 -99.11
N LEU A 655 -1.91 11.85 -99.46
CA LEU A 655 -3.07 11.35 -98.71
C LEU A 655 -3.03 9.82 -98.58
N MET A 656 -2.79 9.09 -99.68
CA MET A 656 -2.66 7.63 -99.70
C MET A 656 -1.54 7.05 -98.82
N LYS A 657 -0.55 7.85 -98.41
CA LYS A 657 0.52 7.42 -97.48
C LYS A 657 0.09 7.51 -96.02
N ILE A 658 -0.86 8.39 -95.70
CA ILE A 658 -1.21 8.77 -94.33
C ILE A 658 -2.59 8.21 -93.94
N CYS A 659 -3.55 8.13 -94.87
CA CYS A 659 -4.83 7.48 -94.61
C CYS A 659 -4.69 5.95 -94.48
N GLY A 660 -5.64 5.33 -93.79
CA GLY A 660 -5.71 3.89 -93.58
C GLY A 660 -6.14 3.11 -94.83
N GLU A 661 -5.81 1.82 -94.85
CA GLU A 661 -6.18 0.90 -95.94
C GLU A 661 -7.67 0.91 -96.35
N PRO A 662 -8.68 1.17 -95.48
CA PRO A 662 -10.08 1.22 -95.91
C PRO A 662 -10.38 2.31 -96.96
N ASP A 663 -9.73 3.47 -96.87
CA ASP A 663 -10.05 4.64 -97.68
C ASP A 663 -9.11 4.79 -98.91
N LYS A 664 -7.94 4.12 -98.90
CA LYS A 664 -6.98 4.13 -100.03
C LYS A 664 -7.57 3.72 -101.39
N PRO A 665 -8.45 2.70 -101.50
CA PRO A 665 -9.06 2.34 -102.78
C PRO A 665 -9.94 3.45 -103.37
N GLU A 666 -10.61 4.23 -102.51
CA GLU A 666 -11.45 5.35 -102.92
C GLU A 666 -10.60 6.52 -103.45
N VAL A 667 -9.58 6.94 -102.68
CA VAL A 667 -8.62 7.98 -103.11
C VAL A 667 -7.93 7.57 -104.42
N LYS A 668 -7.48 6.32 -104.53
CA LYS A 668 -6.85 5.79 -105.73
C LYS A 668 -7.79 5.83 -106.94
N LYS A 669 -9.06 5.44 -106.77
CA LYS A 669 -10.06 5.51 -107.84
C LYS A 669 -10.26 6.95 -108.30
N HIS A 670 -10.36 7.92 -107.38
CA HIS A 670 -10.50 9.32 -107.75
C HIS A 670 -9.29 9.89 -108.50
N MET A 671 -8.08 9.40 -108.21
CA MET A 671 -6.89 9.71 -109.00
C MET A 671 -6.91 9.05 -110.39
N GLU A 672 -7.41 7.81 -110.50
CA GLU A 672 -7.61 7.14 -111.80
C GLU A 672 -8.69 7.84 -112.66
N ASP A 673 -9.76 8.33 -112.03
CA ASP A 673 -10.81 9.13 -112.68
C ASP A 673 -10.24 10.49 -113.17
N LEU A 674 -9.36 11.14 -112.39
CA LEU A 674 -8.65 12.36 -112.78
C LEU A 674 -7.69 12.13 -113.95
N ASP A 675 -6.88 11.08 -113.87
CA ASP A 675 -5.92 10.72 -114.92
C ASP A 675 -6.66 10.41 -116.25
N SER A 676 -7.79 9.69 -116.17
CA SER A 676 -8.66 9.41 -117.34
C SER A 676 -9.29 10.68 -117.93
N ALA A 677 -9.70 11.64 -117.09
CA ALA A 677 -10.23 12.93 -117.57
C ALA A 677 -9.16 13.77 -118.27
N TRP A 678 -7.94 13.82 -117.70
CA TRP A 678 -6.79 14.50 -118.30
C TRP A 678 -6.37 13.90 -119.65
N ASP A 679 -6.24 12.57 -119.70
CA ASP A 679 -5.87 11.84 -120.92
C ASP A 679 -6.95 12.01 -122.01
N ASN A 680 -8.23 12.09 -121.64
CA ASN A 680 -9.32 12.37 -122.57
C ASN A 680 -9.27 13.80 -123.15
N VAL A 681 -9.09 14.83 -122.30
CA VAL A 681 -8.97 16.24 -122.76
C VAL A 681 -7.76 16.40 -123.68
N THR A 682 -6.60 15.87 -123.29
CA THR A 682 -5.38 15.98 -124.10
C THR A 682 -5.46 15.18 -125.42
N ALA A 683 -6.12 14.01 -125.43
CA ALA A 683 -6.37 13.27 -126.67
C ALA A 683 -7.38 13.97 -127.60
N LEU A 684 -8.43 14.59 -127.06
CA LEU A 684 -9.37 15.40 -127.84
C LEU A 684 -8.68 16.62 -128.45
N PHE A 685 -7.84 17.31 -127.68
CA PHE A 685 -7.01 18.42 -128.16
C PHE A 685 -6.08 17.96 -129.29
N ALA A 686 -5.27 16.92 -129.08
CA ALA A 686 -4.31 16.43 -130.07
C ALA A 686 -4.99 15.99 -131.38
N LYS A 687 -6.14 15.32 -131.27
CA LYS A 687 -6.96 14.94 -132.42
C LYS A 687 -7.53 16.17 -133.13
N ARG A 688 -7.90 17.23 -132.41
CA ARG A 688 -8.38 18.49 -133.01
C ARG A 688 -7.24 19.24 -133.73
N GLU A 689 -6.07 19.29 -133.13
CA GLU A 689 -4.84 19.85 -133.70
C GLU A 689 -4.45 19.12 -135.00
N GLU A 690 -4.36 17.79 -134.98
CA GLU A 690 -4.09 16.95 -136.17
C GLU A 690 -5.13 17.17 -137.28
N ASN A 691 -6.42 17.22 -136.94
CA ASN A 691 -7.48 17.47 -137.92
C ASN A 691 -7.36 18.84 -138.59
N LEU A 692 -6.99 19.90 -137.85
CA LEU A 692 -6.79 21.24 -138.43
C LEU A 692 -5.51 21.31 -139.28
N ILE A 693 -4.42 20.65 -138.87
CA ILE A 693 -3.19 20.56 -139.67
C ILE A 693 -3.47 19.85 -140.99
N HIS A 694 -4.08 18.66 -140.96
CA HIS A 694 -4.42 17.91 -142.18
C HIS A 694 -5.46 18.65 -143.03
N ALA A 695 -6.39 19.39 -142.43
CA ALA A 695 -7.33 20.24 -143.18
C ALA A 695 -6.59 21.38 -143.90
N MET A 696 -5.64 22.04 -143.23
CA MET A 696 -4.80 23.09 -143.82
C MET A 696 -4.01 22.55 -145.01
N GLU A 697 -3.33 21.42 -144.86
CA GLU A 697 -2.57 20.78 -145.94
C GLU A 697 -3.45 20.50 -147.17
N LYS A 698 -4.65 19.92 -146.97
CA LYS A 698 -5.58 19.63 -148.07
C LYS A 698 -6.20 20.88 -148.69
N ALA A 699 -6.49 21.90 -147.89
CA ALA A 699 -6.95 23.19 -148.38
C ALA A 699 -5.88 23.88 -149.24
N MET A 700 -4.61 23.85 -148.82
CA MET A 700 -3.49 24.39 -149.59
C MET A 700 -3.26 23.64 -150.89
N GLU A 701 -3.22 22.29 -150.87
CA GLU A 701 -3.11 21.47 -152.10
C GLU A 701 -4.21 21.79 -153.13
N PHE A 702 -5.46 21.99 -152.67
CA PHE A 702 -6.58 22.33 -153.54
C PHE A 702 -6.47 23.74 -154.12
N HIS A 703 -6.11 24.75 -153.31
CA HIS A 703 -5.98 26.13 -153.80
C HIS A 703 -4.75 26.30 -154.72
N GLU A 704 -3.64 25.61 -154.44
CA GLU A 704 -2.46 25.59 -155.32
C GLU A 704 -2.83 24.98 -156.68
N THR A 705 -3.45 23.80 -156.72
CA THR A 705 -3.83 23.14 -157.97
C THR A 705 -4.94 23.87 -158.74
N LEU A 706 -5.87 24.55 -158.05
CA LEU A 706 -6.86 25.45 -158.65
C LEU A 706 -6.17 26.65 -159.32
N GLN A 707 -5.24 27.31 -158.63
CA GLN A 707 -4.49 28.45 -159.18
C GLN A 707 -3.64 28.02 -160.40
N ASP A 708 -2.95 26.89 -160.30
CA ASP A 708 -2.15 26.28 -161.37
C ASP A 708 -3.00 25.98 -162.63
N LEU A 709 -4.26 25.59 -162.43
CA LEU A 709 -5.23 25.33 -163.50
C LEU A 709 -5.80 26.62 -164.09
N LEU A 710 -6.11 27.63 -163.26
CA LEU A 710 -6.60 28.94 -163.70
C LEU A 710 -5.55 29.68 -164.53
N GLU A 711 -4.29 29.72 -164.08
CA GLU A 711 -3.19 30.29 -164.88
C GLU A 711 -2.95 29.54 -166.20
N PHE A 712 -3.19 28.21 -166.22
CA PHE A 712 -3.16 27.44 -167.45
C PHE A 712 -4.32 27.78 -168.39
N LEU A 713 -5.55 27.88 -167.85
CA LEU A 713 -6.75 28.21 -168.62
C LEU A 713 -6.63 29.59 -169.25
N GLU A 714 -6.22 30.61 -168.49
CA GLU A 714 -6.00 31.98 -169.00
C GLU A 714 -5.02 31.98 -170.19
N ARG A 715 -3.88 31.29 -170.05
CA ARG A 715 -2.88 31.13 -171.13
C ARG A 715 -3.42 30.34 -172.33
N ALA A 716 -4.27 29.33 -172.10
CA ALA A 716 -4.85 28.51 -173.15
C ALA A 716 -5.95 29.25 -173.92
N GLU A 717 -6.79 30.02 -173.24
CA GLU A 717 -7.85 30.86 -173.81
C GLU A 717 -7.26 31.98 -174.68
N ASP A 718 -6.24 32.69 -174.20
CA ASP A 718 -5.49 33.68 -174.99
C ASP A 718 -4.89 33.06 -176.27
N LYS A 719 -4.29 31.87 -176.14
CA LYS A 719 -3.67 31.16 -177.26
C LYS A 719 -4.71 30.64 -178.26
N PHE A 720 -5.92 30.32 -177.81
CA PHE A 720 -7.06 29.97 -178.66
C PHE A 720 -7.64 31.20 -179.38
N ALA A 721 -7.81 32.33 -178.67
CA ALA A 721 -8.25 33.60 -179.25
C ALA A 721 -7.30 34.07 -180.37
N GLY A 722 -6.00 33.83 -180.21
CA GLY A 722 -4.96 34.11 -181.22
C GLY A 722 -5.05 33.30 -182.52
N LEU A 723 -5.88 32.25 -182.62
CA LEU A 723 -6.02 31.44 -183.85
C LEU A 723 -6.81 32.14 -184.96
N GLY A 724 -7.63 33.13 -184.60
CA GLY A 724 -8.36 34.00 -185.54
C GLY A 724 -9.44 33.31 -186.40
N PRO A 725 -10.15 34.07 -187.24
CA PRO A 725 -11.14 33.52 -188.16
C PRO A 725 -10.53 32.66 -189.28
N LEU A 726 -11.33 31.76 -189.85
CA LEU A 726 -10.93 30.83 -190.91
C LEU A 726 -10.38 31.53 -192.16
N GLY A 727 -9.19 31.14 -192.61
CA GLY A 727 -8.57 31.65 -193.84
C GLY A 727 -9.30 31.17 -195.10
N SER A 728 -9.38 32.01 -196.13
CA SER A 728 -10.08 31.74 -197.39
C SER A 728 -9.26 30.94 -198.44
N ASP A 729 -8.05 30.50 -198.08
CA ASP A 729 -7.15 29.69 -198.89
C ASP A 729 -6.88 28.33 -198.20
N ILE A 730 -6.88 27.26 -198.98
CA ILE A 730 -6.60 25.88 -198.55
C ILE A 730 -5.29 25.76 -197.73
N GLU A 731 -4.23 26.48 -198.08
CA GLU A 731 -2.96 26.44 -197.32
C GLU A 731 -3.03 27.20 -195.99
N ALA A 732 -3.92 28.19 -195.86
CA ALA A 732 -4.20 28.83 -194.57
C ALA A 732 -5.02 27.88 -193.67
N VAL A 733 -6.05 27.22 -194.22
CA VAL A 733 -6.87 26.25 -193.49
C VAL A 733 -6.04 25.06 -193.01
N LYS A 734 -5.12 24.52 -193.83
CA LYS A 734 -4.18 23.47 -193.40
C LYS A 734 -3.29 23.90 -192.23
N ARG A 735 -2.80 25.15 -192.23
CA ARG A 735 -2.03 25.69 -191.10
C ARG A 735 -2.88 25.84 -189.85
N GLN A 736 -4.10 26.36 -189.95
CA GLN A 736 -5.03 26.45 -188.81
C GLN A 736 -5.41 25.06 -188.27
N ILE A 737 -5.62 24.05 -189.12
CA ILE A 737 -5.85 22.66 -188.67
C ILE A 737 -4.62 22.09 -187.94
N ALA A 738 -3.41 22.38 -188.40
CA ALA A 738 -2.18 21.96 -187.73
C ALA A 738 -1.99 22.66 -186.37
N GLN A 739 -2.28 23.97 -186.29
CA GLN A 739 -2.25 24.75 -185.06
C GLN A 739 -3.31 24.25 -184.06
N LEU A 740 -4.54 23.99 -184.51
CA LEU A 740 -5.61 23.45 -183.67
C LEU A 740 -5.26 22.03 -183.15
N LYS A 741 -4.61 21.20 -183.97
CA LYS A 741 -4.06 19.91 -183.50
C LYS A 741 -2.97 20.07 -182.44
N SER A 742 -2.09 21.06 -182.59
CA SER A 742 -1.05 21.35 -181.60
C SER A 742 -1.65 21.88 -180.29
N PHE A 743 -2.61 22.80 -180.37
CA PHE A 743 -3.34 23.32 -179.22
C PHE A 743 -4.07 22.21 -178.47
N LYS A 744 -4.79 21.32 -179.18
CA LYS A 744 -5.46 20.18 -178.57
C LYS A 744 -4.46 19.21 -177.88
N ALA A 745 -3.27 19.02 -178.43
CA ALA A 745 -2.23 18.21 -177.82
C ALA A 745 -1.62 18.83 -176.55
N GLU A 746 -1.68 20.15 -176.38
CA GLU A 746 -1.30 20.85 -175.14
C GLU A 746 -2.43 20.83 -174.09
N VAL A 747 -3.70 20.91 -174.52
CA VAL A 747 -4.86 20.97 -173.60
C VAL A 747 -5.27 19.59 -173.07
N ASP A 748 -5.31 18.56 -173.93
CA ASP A 748 -5.81 17.23 -173.52
C ASP A 748 -5.08 16.63 -172.29
N PRO A 749 -3.75 16.80 -172.08
CA PRO A 749 -3.07 16.35 -170.85
C PRO A 749 -3.54 17.04 -169.56
N HIS A 750 -4.00 18.29 -169.63
CA HIS A 750 -4.45 19.04 -168.46
C HIS A 750 -5.81 18.58 -167.93
N MET A 751 -6.59 17.80 -168.71
CA MET A 751 -7.81 17.15 -168.21
C MET A 751 -7.56 16.28 -166.96
N VAL A 752 -6.37 15.68 -166.84
CA VAL A 752 -6.00 14.89 -165.64
C VAL A 752 -5.87 15.80 -164.40
N LYS A 753 -5.41 17.04 -164.56
CA LYS A 753 -5.41 18.04 -163.46
C LYS A 753 -6.84 18.49 -163.13
N VAL A 754 -7.72 18.66 -164.12
CA VAL A 754 -9.15 18.98 -163.89
C VAL A 754 -9.86 17.86 -163.14
N GLU A 755 -9.62 16.59 -163.50
CA GLU A 755 -10.18 15.43 -162.79
C GLU A 755 -9.61 15.28 -161.38
N ALA A 756 -8.31 15.53 -161.18
CA ALA A 756 -7.68 15.55 -159.86
C ALA A 756 -8.24 16.65 -158.96
N LEU A 757 -8.41 17.86 -159.49
CA LEU A 757 -8.97 19.01 -158.78
C LEU A 757 -10.44 18.78 -158.40
N ASN A 758 -11.25 18.24 -159.32
CA ASN A 758 -12.64 17.83 -159.01
C ASN A 758 -12.70 16.74 -157.93
N ARG A 759 -11.76 15.80 -157.94
CA ARG A 759 -11.66 14.79 -156.89
C ARG A 759 -11.26 15.40 -155.55
N GLN A 760 -10.30 16.33 -155.51
CA GLN A 760 -9.94 17.06 -154.29
C GLN A 760 -11.12 17.91 -153.77
N ALA A 761 -11.84 18.60 -154.66
CA ALA A 761 -13.05 19.34 -154.32
C ALA A 761 -14.14 18.42 -153.74
N GLN A 762 -14.27 17.20 -154.25
CA GLN A 762 -15.21 16.20 -153.72
C GLN A 762 -14.75 15.64 -152.36
N GLU A 763 -13.47 15.29 -152.20
CA GLU A 763 -12.89 14.82 -150.93
C GLU A 763 -12.94 15.90 -149.83
N LEU A 764 -12.84 17.19 -150.19
CA LEU A 764 -13.08 18.32 -149.28
C LEU A 764 -14.59 18.50 -149.00
N THR A 765 -15.44 18.48 -150.04
CA THR A 765 -16.91 18.59 -149.91
C THR A 765 -17.50 17.55 -148.94
N GLU A 766 -17.01 16.30 -148.99
CA GLU A 766 -17.47 15.21 -148.12
C GLU A 766 -17.08 15.39 -146.64
N ARG A 767 -16.19 16.33 -146.31
CA ARG A 767 -15.63 16.54 -144.96
C ARG A 767 -15.96 17.91 -144.35
N THR A 768 -16.82 18.69 -144.99
CA THR A 768 -17.11 20.11 -144.66
C THR A 768 -18.61 20.38 -144.48
N SER A 769 -18.98 21.55 -143.95
CA SER A 769 -20.40 21.94 -143.80
C SER A 769 -21.09 22.16 -145.16
N ALA A 770 -22.43 22.16 -145.19
CA ALA A 770 -23.19 22.33 -146.44
C ALA A 770 -22.97 23.71 -147.11
N GLU A 771 -22.68 24.75 -146.32
CA GLU A 771 -22.33 26.09 -146.83
C GLU A 771 -20.88 26.14 -147.34
N GLN A 772 -19.96 25.53 -146.60
CA GLN A 772 -18.55 25.37 -147.02
C GLN A 772 -18.41 24.56 -148.32
N ALA A 773 -19.21 23.51 -148.48
CA ALA A 773 -19.33 22.71 -149.69
C ALA A 773 -19.89 23.49 -150.91
N ALA A 774 -20.59 24.60 -150.69
CA ALA A 774 -21.03 25.50 -151.76
C ALA A 774 -19.91 26.44 -152.19
N ALA A 775 -19.19 27.04 -151.24
CA ALA A 775 -18.04 27.91 -151.50
C ALA A 775 -16.90 27.20 -152.27
N LEU A 776 -16.70 25.90 -152.02
CA LEU A 776 -15.75 25.06 -152.79
C LEU A 776 -16.08 24.94 -154.29
N LYS A 777 -17.35 25.09 -154.67
CA LYS A 777 -17.84 24.80 -156.04
C LYS A 777 -18.01 26.05 -156.89
N GLU A 778 -18.11 27.22 -156.28
CA GLU A 778 -18.24 28.51 -156.96
C GLU A 778 -17.08 28.82 -157.93
N PRO A 779 -15.80 28.45 -157.66
CA PRO A 779 -14.70 28.59 -158.63
C PRO A 779 -14.66 27.50 -159.72
N LEU A 780 -15.51 26.48 -159.64
CA LEU A 780 -15.51 25.29 -160.51
C LEU A 780 -16.72 25.24 -161.46
N SER A 781 -17.59 26.26 -161.43
CA SER A 781 -18.84 26.38 -162.19
C SER A 781 -18.83 27.52 -163.20
#